data_AF-A0A562SWZ9-F1
#
_entry.id   AF-A0A562SWZ9-F1
#
_cell.length_a   1.000
_cell.length_b   1.000
_cell.length_c   1.000
_cell.angle_alpha   90.00
_cell.angle_beta   90.00
_cell.angle_gamma   90.00
#
_symmetry.space_group_name_H-M   'P 1'
#
loop_
_entity.id
_entity.type
_entity.pdbx_description
1 polymer ?
#
loop_
_entity_poly.entity_id
_entity_poly.type
_entity_poly.pdbx_seq_one_letter_code
_entity_poly.pdbx_strand_id
1 'polypeptide(L)'
;MRTIAVFDINSYFKQIPTYFIAVLLFCFGVFGGSRFNLSVGEGVYLNSPYTIGFMLGLLSLSVIFIATVNGIQLLFKEWDSRFDLLLFSTTISRNQFTNGRFLSFYIVTISGFFLLTAGFMVGQSLREGPAIQDCFYLSYYLYPLVLFGCVNTFFVCSVLCMVAWLTKNKLMVALSGLLLYVLYMVALLFSGSPFMTQSMPQSLEIQRISAFADPFGLTAYFFVSKDFTIAQRNTVLTPLSGSLLANRLMITSMSVVFFQLARKYYTNIKSSRSKRQEEGRFTDTAVSAAYKTTAVSFSSLQYLKAVRSFFKADLIYIFKGIAVAAAAVLLLFNLGMEMYADIEKGIRLPQKFASSGLLSSTILENLHLPAVLLIVYYANDLYWKSSVSRFSILENTTAFMSAKLLGHWFSCIVLIIFFTVISILLGLFFQMGYRFTTVNWEPYSSIFLFCSFPLVVLAGFMLLLNQIIPHKYLSLGVTLSIAFFAASPFTGLIINNPLFRFLTAFRGQYSDFNGYGTYMLSYAQRAMFGLCSLLVFWQISNMIKERKMKVHFLILFIFLVFSSFFFANQFLKGYVPADKRQKLEMAVSYEKKYRKYQAIPQPVITDVITQVHLFPSLQQYTVEGVYTIRNKSNRPVNHILVSFHDDLKITEAQFTSASETLEIDQPISEIYLRQPLRPNDSAKLRFSLQYSWRPVNGHQSFNAIVENGSFMRISRYYPRIGYQSDYELMDSIERKQYGLGPATPLKRIQDPREPADDLITLAMTIDTDDGQTAVGIGELKKKWSDKGRNYFQFEAMDPIPFRFAVSSAAYKIKSVLHDSITISVLYHPEHEVNVDHLIRNAKLTLDYCRSNFGAYPFKSVCFAEVSSFTKGFAGTAYPASIFMTEDMLFHANIKADQKQDVINELAGHELSHLWWGGNQIVPDIREGAAFLTETLAMYTEMMLYKKMYGIEKMKERLQVHQQIYDTEKGFSSNEPLYKVSGGNPHICYSKGAVVMVQLSELIGEQTVNMALRNFLQSVRYSGNKPISTDFINEVLKVSEQRFHSQIKQLFMEV
;
A
#
# COMPACT_ATOMS: atom_id res chain seq x y z
N MET A 1 -21.78 26.43 -38.81
CA MET A 1 -21.67 25.69 -37.53
C MET A 1 -22.06 24.23 -37.71
N ARG A 2 -23.31 23.91 -38.09
CA ARG A 2 -23.79 22.52 -38.27
C ARG A 2 -22.98 21.69 -39.28
N THR A 3 -22.58 22.28 -40.41
CA THR A 3 -21.88 21.57 -41.50
C THR A 3 -20.50 21.02 -41.10
N ILE A 4 -19.67 21.85 -40.46
CA ILE A 4 -18.34 21.41 -39.97
C ILE A 4 -18.51 20.38 -38.86
N ALA A 5 -19.43 20.63 -37.93
CA ALA A 5 -19.61 19.75 -36.80
C ALA A 5 -20.02 18.32 -37.24
N VAL A 6 -21.04 18.25 -38.11
CA VAL A 6 -21.52 16.99 -38.68
C VAL A 6 -20.45 16.29 -39.52
N PHE A 7 -19.68 17.03 -40.32
CA PHE A 7 -18.60 16.46 -41.13
C PHE A 7 -17.52 15.79 -40.26
N ASP A 8 -17.06 16.46 -39.21
CA ASP A 8 -16.03 15.91 -38.32
C ASP A 8 -16.53 14.68 -37.56
N ILE A 9 -17.74 14.74 -37.01
CA ILE A 9 -18.37 13.62 -36.29
C ILE A 9 -18.52 12.42 -37.22
N ASN A 10 -19.08 12.61 -38.41
CA ASN A 10 -19.23 11.53 -39.40
C ASN A 10 -17.87 10.97 -39.85
N SER A 11 -16.84 11.81 -39.95
CA SER A 11 -15.48 11.36 -40.30
C SER A 11 -14.90 10.47 -39.20
N TYR A 12 -15.13 10.81 -37.94
CA TYR A 12 -14.67 9.99 -36.80
C TYR A 12 -15.35 8.62 -36.77
N PHE A 13 -16.66 8.57 -36.96
CA PHE A 13 -17.42 7.30 -36.94
C PHE A 13 -17.22 6.43 -38.18
N LYS A 14 -16.57 6.93 -39.24
CA LYS A 14 -16.18 6.11 -40.40
C LYS A 14 -14.84 5.39 -40.22
N GLN A 15 -14.05 5.74 -39.20
CA GLN A 15 -12.73 5.16 -38.98
C GLN A 15 -12.81 3.89 -38.11
N ILE A 16 -12.27 2.77 -38.60
CA ILE A 16 -12.17 1.49 -37.86
C ILE A 16 -11.51 1.67 -36.47
N PRO A 17 -10.41 2.45 -36.32
CA PRO A 17 -9.80 2.72 -35.02
C PRO A 17 -10.76 3.31 -33.97
N THR A 18 -11.74 4.11 -34.38
CA THR A 18 -12.72 4.73 -33.47
C THR A 18 -13.57 3.67 -32.79
N TYR A 19 -14.01 2.63 -33.52
CA TYR A 19 -14.76 1.52 -32.94
C TYR A 19 -13.93 0.70 -31.97
N PHE A 20 -12.65 0.47 -32.29
CA PHE A 20 -11.74 -0.24 -31.37
C PHE A 20 -11.54 0.54 -30.07
N ILE A 21 -11.33 1.86 -30.16
CA ILE A 21 -11.22 2.73 -28.98
C ILE A 21 -12.52 2.75 -28.18
N ALA A 22 -13.68 2.79 -28.85
CA ALA A 22 -14.98 2.76 -28.20
C ALA A 22 -15.19 1.46 -27.40
N VAL A 23 -14.89 0.31 -28.00
CA VAL A 23 -14.94 -1.00 -27.32
C VAL A 23 -13.97 -1.04 -26.15
N LEU A 24 -12.74 -0.54 -26.34
CA LEU A 24 -11.73 -0.52 -25.29
C LEU A 24 -12.15 0.36 -24.11
N LEU A 25 -12.69 1.56 -24.34
CA LEU A 25 -13.21 2.44 -23.28
C LEU A 25 -14.38 1.79 -22.55
N PHE A 26 -15.28 1.12 -23.27
CA PHE A 26 -16.38 0.38 -22.67
C PHE A 26 -15.87 -0.79 -21.81
N CYS A 27 -14.93 -1.60 -22.32
CA CYS A 27 -14.32 -2.70 -21.57
C CYS A 27 -13.54 -2.21 -20.34
N PHE A 28 -12.82 -1.08 -20.43
CA PHE A 28 -12.19 -0.45 -19.27
C PHE A 28 -13.24 0.00 -18.24
N GLY A 29 -14.36 0.54 -18.71
CA GLY A 29 -15.53 0.79 -17.89
C GLY A 29 -15.99 -0.47 -17.17
N VAL A 30 -16.27 -1.56 -17.90
CA VAL A 30 -16.73 -2.85 -17.34
C VAL A 30 -15.74 -3.40 -16.33
N PHE A 31 -14.44 -3.34 -16.62
CA PHE A 31 -13.40 -3.76 -15.70
C PHE A 31 -13.39 -2.90 -14.42
N GLY A 32 -13.44 -1.57 -14.56
CA GLY A 32 -13.54 -0.66 -13.42
C GLY A 32 -14.80 -0.92 -12.59
N GLY A 33 -15.92 -1.15 -13.27
CA GLY A 33 -17.20 -1.44 -12.65
C GLY A 33 -17.18 -2.75 -11.87
N SER A 34 -16.59 -3.82 -12.41
CA SER A 34 -16.68 -5.19 -11.86
C SER A 34 -15.55 -5.60 -10.91
N ARG A 35 -14.35 -5.03 -11.06
CA ARG A 35 -13.14 -5.48 -10.34
C ARG A 35 -12.46 -4.40 -9.52
N PHE A 36 -12.61 -3.12 -9.88
CA PHE A 36 -11.93 -2.04 -9.18
C PHE A 36 -12.71 -1.65 -7.92
N ASN A 37 -12.10 -1.87 -6.76
CA ASN A 37 -12.71 -1.65 -5.44
C ASN A 37 -11.93 -0.59 -4.69
N LEU A 38 -12.45 0.63 -4.65
CA LEU A 38 -12.07 1.60 -3.65
C LEU A 38 -13.16 1.56 -2.58
N SER A 39 -13.00 0.65 -1.61
CA SER A 39 -13.90 0.61 -0.45
C SER A 39 -13.75 1.93 0.28
N VAL A 40 -14.84 2.68 0.38
CA VAL A 40 -14.86 3.98 1.04
C VAL A 40 -14.99 3.82 2.56
N GLY A 41 -15.56 2.71 3.01
CA GLY A 41 -15.83 2.45 4.42
C GLY A 41 -16.58 1.14 4.61
N GLU A 42 -16.50 0.56 5.81
CA GLU A 42 -17.21 -0.66 6.15
C GLU A 42 -18.72 -0.39 6.18
N GLY A 43 -19.52 -1.23 5.51
CA GLY A 43 -20.97 -1.06 5.40
C GLY A 43 -21.46 -0.11 4.30
N VAL A 44 -20.57 0.55 3.55
CA VAL A 44 -20.96 1.34 2.36
C VAL A 44 -20.96 0.44 1.12
N TYR A 45 -22.10 0.33 0.45
CA TYR A 45 -22.24 -0.51 -0.74
C TYR A 45 -21.46 0.06 -1.93
N LEU A 46 -20.97 -0.83 -2.79
CA LEU A 46 -20.18 -0.49 -3.98
C LEU A 46 -21.01 0.18 -5.09
N ASN A 47 -22.31 -0.12 -5.14
CA ASN A 47 -23.29 0.51 -6.03
C ASN A 47 -24.13 1.60 -5.33
N SER A 48 -23.67 2.10 -4.18
CA SER A 48 -24.31 3.24 -3.50
C SER A 48 -24.17 4.53 -4.33
N PRO A 49 -25.10 5.51 -4.17
CA PRO A 49 -25.01 6.79 -4.86
C PRO A 49 -23.70 7.53 -4.54
N TYR A 50 -23.21 7.39 -3.30
CA TYR A 50 -21.95 7.98 -2.88
C TYR A 50 -20.75 7.35 -3.62
N THR A 51 -20.63 6.02 -3.58
CA THR A 51 -19.51 5.32 -4.21
C THR A 51 -19.50 5.52 -5.72
N ILE A 52 -20.66 5.46 -6.38
CA ILE A 52 -20.76 5.71 -7.83
C ILE A 52 -20.36 7.15 -8.16
N GLY A 53 -20.83 8.14 -7.38
CA GLY A 53 -20.47 9.54 -7.59
C GLY A 53 -18.98 9.80 -7.43
N PHE A 54 -18.36 9.24 -6.38
CA PHE A 54 -16.93 9.28 -6.16
C PHE A 54 -16.16 8.64 -7.33
N MET A 55 -16.52 7.43 -7.72
CA MET A 55 -15.83 6.68 -8.78
C MET A 55 -15.96 7.37 -10.14
N LEU A 56 -17.14 7.88 -10.50
CA LEU A 56 -17.33 8.61 -11.76
C LEU A 56 -16.66 9.98 -11.75
N GLY A 57 -16.58 10.65 -10.59
CA GLY A 57 -15.76 11.84 -10.43
C GLY A 57 -14.29 11.54 -10.69
N LEU A 58 -13.75 10.44 -10.13
CA LEU A 58 -12.36 10.03 -10.36
C LEU A 58 -12.10 9.62 -11.81
N LEU A 59 -13.01 8.84 -12.39
CA LEU A 59 -12.94 8.43 -13.80
C LEU A 59 -13.05 9.63 -14.74
N SER A 60 -13.69 10.74 -14.33
CA SER A 60 -13.76 11.96 -15.16
C SER A 60 -12.40 12.58 -15.46
N LEU A 61 -11.35 12.25 -14.72
CA LEU A 61 -9.97 12.65 -15.05
C LEU A 61 -9.48 12.04 -16.38
N SER A 62 -10.03 10.88 -16.76
CA SER A 62 -9.73 10.27 -18.07
C SER A 62 -10.10 11.19 -19.24
N VAL A 63 -11.04 12.13 -19.03
CA VAL A 63 -11.41 13.15 -20.00
C VAL A 63 -10.21 14.01 -20.42
N ILE A 64 -9.25 14.28 -19.52
CA ILE A 64 -8.02 15.01 -19.86
C ILE A 64 -7.28 14.30 -20.98
N PHE A 65 -7.11 12.98 -20.84
CA PHE A 65 -6.40 12.15 -21.82
C PHE A 65 -7.19 12.01 -23.11
N ILE A 66 -8.49 11.70 -23.03
CA ILE A 66 -9.39 11.58 -24.19
C ILE A 66 -9.39 12.90 -24.98
N ALA A 67 -9.57 14.03 -24.30
CA ALA A 67 -9.58 15.36 -24.91
C ALA A 67 -8.22 15.74 -25.49
N THR A 68 -7.11 15.41 -24.85
CA THR A 68 -5.78 15.74 -25.37
C THR A 68 -5.51 15.00 -26.68
N VAL A 69 -5.81 13.70 -26.75
CA VAL A 69 -5.65 12.88 -27.96
C VAL A 69 -6.56 13.37 -29.08
N ASN A 70 -7.85 13.54 -28.79
CA ASN A 70 -8.83 14.04 -29.76
C ASN A 70 -8.50 15.49 -30.20
N GLY A 71 -8.00 16.32 -29.29
CA GLY A 71 -7.65 17.71 -29.54
C GLY A 71 -6.48 17.83 -30.51
N ILE A 72 -5.44 17.01 -30.35
CA ILE A 72 -4.30 16.97 -31.28
C ILE A 72 -4.75 16.59 -32.69
N GLN A 73 -5.73 15.69 -32.82
CA GLN A 73 -6.26 15.25 -34.12
C GLN A 73 -7.25 16.25 -34.73
N LEU A 74 -8.22 16.75 -33.95
CA LEU A 74 -9.31 17.60 -34.44
C LEU A 74 -8.91 19.06 -34.59
N LEU A 75 -8.18 19.62 -33.62
CA LEU A 75 -7.88 21.07 -33.59
C LEU A 75 -6.78 21.45 -34.58
N PHE A 76 -5.99 20.49 -35.05
CA PHE A 76 -4.90 20.69 -36.01
C PHE A 76 -5.16 20.05 -37.38
N LYS A 77 -6.32 19.43 -37.58
CA LYS A 77 -6.68 18.64 -38.76
C LYS A 77 -6.37 19.34 -40.07
N GLU A 78 -6.76 20.61 -40.20
CA GLU A 78 -6.58 21.40 -41.43
C GLU A 78 -5.11 21.77 -41.67
N TRP A 79 -4.35 22.07 -40.61
CA TRP A 79 -2.91 22.40 -40.73
C TRP A 79 -2.08 21.16 -41.09
N ASP A 80 -2.38 20.02 -40.49
CA ASP A 80 -1.67 18.76 -40.76
C ASP A 80 -1.88 18.28 -42.20
N SER A 81 -3.10 18.46 -42.72
CA SER A 81 -3.46 18.11 -44.10
C SER A 81 -3.12 19.21 -45.12
N ARG A 82 -2.64 20.38 -44.67
CA ARG A 82 -2.46 21.60 -45.49
C ARG A 82 -3.72 21.99 -46.27
N PHE A 83 -4.89 21.69 -45.71
CA PHE A 83 -6.19 21.95 -46.32
C PHE A 83 -6.80 23.28 -45.84
N ASP A 84 -6.16 23.95 -44.89
CA ASP A 84 -6.56 25.23 -44.33
C ASP A 84 -6.74 26.32 -45.40
N LEU A 85 -5.82 26.42 -46.37
CA LEU A 85 -5.90 27.41 -47.46
C LEU A 85 -7.14 27.24 -48.35
N LEU A 86 -7.56 26.00 -48.60
CA LEU A 86 -8.75 25.69 -49.40
C LEU A 86 -10.04 25.84 -48.58
N LEU A 87 -10.01 25.46 -47.29
CA LEU A 87 -11.19 25.58 -46.45
C LEU A 87 -11.54 27.04 -46.17
N PHE A 88 -10.55 27.91 -45.94
CA PHE A 88 -10.77 29.31 -45.62
C PHE A 88 -11.00 30.21 -46.85
N SER A 89 -10.94 29.68 -48.08
CA SER A 89 -11.41 30.38 -49.28
C SER A 89 -12.91 30.17 -49.54
N THR A 90 -13.57 29.29 -48.78
CA THR A 90 -15.02 29.07 -48.86
C THR A 90 -15.82 30.13 -48.07
N THR A 91 -17.15 30.12 -48.18
CA THR A 91 -18.06 31.06 -47.49
C THR A 91 -18.19 30.82 -45.97
N ILE A 92 -17.40 29.92 -45.40
CA ILE A 92 -17.43 29.57 -43.98
C ILE A 92 -16.89 30.74 -43.14
N SER A 93 -17.73 31.31 -42.28
CA SER A 93 -17.28 32.36 -41.37
C SER A 93 -16.42 31.82 -40.23
N ARG A 94 -15.52 32.65 -39.70
CA ARG A 94 -14.67 32.33 -38.53
C ARG A 94 -15.48 31.81 -37.34
N ASN A 95 -16.63 32.42 -37.07
CA ASN A 95 -17.52 32.02 -35.97
C ASN A 95 -18.18 30.65 -36.25
N GLN A 96 -18.56 30.41 -37.51
CA GLN A 96 -19.13 29.12 -37.89
C GLN A 96 -18.08 27.99 -37.82
N PHE A 97 -16.81 28.27 -38.11
CA PHE A 97 -15.71 27.33 -37.99
C PHE A 97 -15.36 27.03 -36.53
N THR A 98 -15.04 28.06 -35.74
CA THR A 98 -14.63 27.90 -34.34
C THR A 98 -15.71 27.22 -33.49
N ASN A 99 -16.97 27.65 -33.59
CA ASN A 99 -18.08 27.02 -32.86
C ASN A 99 -18.35 25.59 -33.33
N GLY A 100 -18.26 25.32 -34.65
CA GLY A 100 -18.46 23.98 -35.19
C GLY A 100 -17.36 23.01 -34.74
N ARG A 101 -16.09 23.45 -34.81
CA ARG A 101 -14.92 22.66 -34.40
C ARG A 101 -14.93 22.34 -32.92
N PHE A 102 -15.22 23.33 -32.08
CA PHE A 102 -15.32 23.13 -30.64
C PHE A 102 -16.45 22.16 -30.28
N LEU A 103 -17.63 22.31 -30.92
CA LEU A 103 -18.75 21.41 -30.68
C LEU A 103 -18.40 19.95 -31.04
N SER A 104 -17.74 19.71 -32.18
CA SER A 104 -17.26 18.36 -32.51
C SER A 104 -16.27 17.83 -31.49
N PHE A 105 -15.31 18.66 -31.08
CA PHE A 105 -14.31 18.27 -30.11
C PHE A 105 -14.93 17.90 -28.75
N TYR A 106 -15.90 18.68 -28.29
CA TYR A 106 -16.67 18.39 -27.08
C TYR A 106 -17.49 17.09 -27.21
N ILE A 107 -18.26 16.92 -28.30
CA ILE A 107 -19.13 15.76 -28.50
C ILE A 107 -18.32 14.45 -28.59
N VAL A 108 -17.21 14.45 -29.34
CA VAL A 108 -16.36 13.25 -29.47
C VAL A 108 -15.67 12.91 -28.14
N THR A 109 -15.33 13.91 -27.33
CA THR A 109 -14.71 13.69 -26.02
C THR A 109 -15.72 13.16 -25.00
N ILE A 110 -16.90 13.78 -24.91
CA ILE A 110 -17.92 13.35 -23.94
C ILE A 110 -18.52 11.99 -24.29
N SER A 111 -18.62 11.63 -25.57
CA SER A 111 -19.07 10.29 -25.97
C SER A 111 -18.10 9.20 -25.51
N GLY A 112 -16.79 9.47 -25.51
CA GLY A 112 -15.78 8.57 -24.92
C GLY A 112 -16.01 8.35 -23.42
N PHE A 113 -16.26 9.42 -22.67
CA PHE A 113 -16.56 9.31 -21.23
C PHE A 113 -17.91 8.64 -20.95
N PHE A 114 -18.91 8.87 -21.81
CA PHE A 114 -20.19 8.19 -21.74
C PHE A 114 -20.04 6.68 -21.91
N LEU A 115 -19.25 6.22 -22.90
CA LEU A 115 -18.96 4.80 -23.09
C LEU A 115 -18.26 4.18 -21.88
N LEU A 116 -17.32 4.89 -21.28
CA LEU A 116 -16.64 4.46 -20.06
C LEU A 116 -17.62 4.36 -18.88
N THR A 117 -18.52 5.33 -18.72
CA THR A 117 -19.57 5.33 -17.68
C THR A 117 -20.57 4.20 -17.90
N ALA A 118 -21.01 3.97 -19.14
CA ALA A 118 -21.90 2.87 -19.51
C ALA A 118 -21.24 1.51 -19.23
N GLY A 119 -19.95 1.37 -19.56
CA GLY A 119 -19.17 0.19 -19.19
C GLY A 119 -19.11 0.01 -17.68
N PHE A 120 -18.82 1.07 -16.92
CA PHE A 120 -18.76 1.03 -15.46
C PHE A 120 -20.09 0.59 -14.84
N MET A 121 -21.20 1.11 -15.34
CA MET A 121 -22.55 0.71 -14.96
C MET A 121 -22.79 -0.78 -15.21
N VAL A 122 -22.46 -1.28 -16.41
CA VAL A 122 -22.58 -2.73 -16.73
C VAL A 122 -21.68 -3.56 -15.83
N GLY A 123 -20.44 -3.14 -15.62
CA GLY A 123 -19.49 -3.84 -14.76
C GLY A 123 -19.95 -3.94 -13.30
N GLN A 124 -20.56 -2.89 -12.75
CA GLN A 124 -21.14 -2.90 -11.41
C GLN A 124 -22.33 -3.86 -11.33
N SER A 125 -23.22 -3.86 -12.33
CA SER A 125 -24.38 -4.77 -12.38
C SER A 125 -24.01 -6.25 -12.52
N LEU A 126 -22.77 -6.57 -12.92
CA LEU A 126 -22.27 -7.96 -13.00
C LEU A 126 -21.76 -8.48 -11.65
N ARG A 127 -21.76 -7.67 -10.60
CA ARG A 127 -21.28 -8.08 -9.28
C ARG A 127 -22.38 -8.74 -8.46
N GLU A 128 -21.96 -9.71 -7.67
CA GLU A 128 -22.81 -10.41 -6.71
C GLU A 128 -22.15 -10.38 -5.32
N GLY A 129 -22.96 -10.41 -4.27
CA GLY A 129 -22.51 -10.50 -2.88
C GLY A 129 -22.94 -9.34 -1.98
N PRO A 130 -22.65 -9.41 -0.67
CA PRO A 130 -23.17 -8.52 0.36
C PRO A 130 -22.63 -7.09 0.27
N ALA A 131 -21.61 -6.86 -0.56
CA ALA A 131 -21.04 -5.54 -0.82
C ALA A 131 -21.81 -4.73 -1.89
N ILE A 132 -22.83 -5.32 -2.52
CA ILE A 132 -23.69 -4.71 -3.55
C ILE A 132 -25.14 -4.75 -3.06
N GLN A 133 -25.88 -3.67 -3.29
CA GLN A 133 -27.34 -3.65 -3.09
C GLN A 133 -28.04 -4.41 -4.23
N ASP A 134 -29.12 -5.10 -3.90
CA ASP A 134 -29.94 -5.83 -4.89
C ASP A 134 -30.67 -4.89 -5.88
N CYS A 135 -30.85 -3.62 -5.53
CA CYS A 135 -31.57 -2.65 -6.34
C CYS A 135 -30.65 -1.85 -7.28
N PHE A 136 -31.06 -1.70 -8.53
CA PHE A 136 -30.38 -0.86 -9.52
C PHE A 136 -31.10 0.49 -9.72
N TYR A 137 -30.38 1.59 -9.52
CA TYR A 137 -30.89 2.95 -9.74
C TYR A 137 -30.10 3.67 -10.82
N LEU A 138 -30.72 3.90 -11.98
CA LEU A 138 -30.09 4.60 -13.11
C LEU A 138 -29.71 6.05 -12.76
N SER A 139 -30.48 6.69 -11.87
CA SER A 139 -30.22 8.06 -11.39
C SER A 139 -28.83 8.20 -10.74
N TYR A 140 -28.32 7.15 -10.10
CA TYR A 140 -27.01 7.15 -9.44
C TYR A 140 -25.85 7.31 -10.42
N TYR A 141 -26.04 6.94 -11.69
CA TYR A 141 -25.05 7.08 -12.76
C TYR A 141 -25.25 8.36 -13.57
N LEU A 142 -26.50 8.71 -13.88
CA LEU A 142 -26.82 9.90 -14.68
C LEU A 142 -26.46 11.20 -13.94
N TYR A 143 -26.70 11.27 -12.63
CA TYR A 143 -26.39 12.45 -11.83
C TYR A 143 -24.89 12.84 -11.87
N PRO A 144 -23.95 11.96 -11.50
CA PRO A 144 -22.51 12.26 -11.60
C PRO A 144 -22.00 12.36 -13.04
N LEU A 145 -22.62 11.68 -14.02
CA LEU A 145 -22.29 11.87 -15.43
C LEU A 145 -22.52 13.32 -15.89
N VAL A 146 -23.61 13.94 -15.45
CA VAL A 146 -23.86 15.36 -15.75
C VAL A 146 -22.91 16.25 -14.94
N LEU A 147 -22.80 16.00 -13.64
CA LEU A 147 -22.07 16.87 -12.71
C LEU A 147 -20.55 16.88 -12.94
N PHE A 148 -19.97 15.71 -13.23
CA PHE A 148 -18.55 15.56 -13.52
C PHE A 148 -18.30 15.43 -15.02
N GLY A 149 -18.97 14.51 -15.71
CA GLY A 149 -18.72 14.23 -17.12
C GLY A 149 -18.93 15.45 -18.03
N CYS A 150 -20.12 16.05 -18.03
CA CYS A 150 -20.43 17.21 -18.88
C CYS A 150 -19.57 18.44 -18.52
N VAL A 151 -19.55 18.81 -17.23
CA VAL A 151 -18.86 20.03 -16.76
C VAL A 151 -17.35 19.92 -16.98
N ASN A 152 -16.72 18.81 -16.58
CA ASN A 152 -15.27 18.64 -16.69
C ASN A 152 -14.85 18.53 -18.16
N THR A 153 -15.64 17.85 -19.01
CA THR A 153 -15.37 17.80 -20.46
C THR A 153 -15.45 19.19 -21.10
N PHE A 154 -16.43 20.00 -20.72
CA PHE A 154 -16.55 21.35 -21.25
C PHE A 154 -15.36 22.22 -20.85
N PHE A 155 -14.92 22.12 -19.60
CA PHE A 155 -13.74 22.83 -19.08
C PHE A 155 -12.45 22.42 -19.80
N VAL A 156 -12.15 21.12 -19.82
CA VAL A 156 -10.93 20.58 -20.45
C VAL A 156 -10.90 20.93 -21.94
N CYS A 157 -12.00 20.72 -22.67
CA CYS A 157 -12.05 21.08 -24.08
C CYS A 157 -11.83 22.58 -24.30
N SER A 158 -12.37 23.45 -23.44
CA SER A 158 -12.21 24.91 -23.54
C SER A 158 -10.77 25.36 -23.34
N VAL A 159 -10.09 24.83 -22.32
CA VAL A 159 -8.68 25.13 -22.04
C VAL A 159 -7.79 24.63 -23.19
N LEU A 160 -7.93 23.36 -23.60
CA LEU A 160 -7.10 22.79 -24.67
C LEU A 160 -7.35 23.49 -26.01
N CYS A 161 -8.58 23.88 -26.31
CA CYS A 161 -8.93 24.63 -27.50
C CYS A 161 -8.28 26.02 -27.50
N MET A 162 -8.33 26.73 -26.37
CA MET A 162 -7.64 28.01 -26.19
C MET A 162 -6.14 27.88 -26.47
N VAL A 163 -5.48 26.91 -25.84
CA VAL A 163 -4.05 26.70 -26.02
C VAL A 163 -3.72 26.30 -27.45
N ALA A 164 -4.49 25.39 -28.06
CA ALA A 164 -4.26 24.93 -29.43
C ALA A 164 -4.31 26.09 -30.42
N TRP A 165 -5.31 26.94 -30.31
CA TRP A 165 -5.53 28.04 -31.24
C TRP A 165 -4.60 29.23 -31.01
N LEU A 166 -4.19 29.50 -29.77
CA LEU A 166 -3.21 30.53 -29.45
C LEU A 166 -1.79 30.14 -29.88
N THR A 167 -1.37 28.93 -29.53
CA THR A 167 0.03 28.51 -29.70
C THR A 167 0.28 27.90 -31.07
N LYS A 168 -0.75 27.32 -31.68
CA LYS A 168 -0.67 26.48 -32.90
C LYS A 168 0.44 25.43 -32.79
N ASN A 169 0.65 24.93 -31.56
CA ASN A 169 1.68 23.96 -31.28
C ASN A 169 1.08 22.79 -30.51
N LYS A 170 1.12 21.60 -31.11
CA LYS A 170 0.67 20.34 -30.50
C LYS A 170 1.35 20.09 -29.16
N LEU A 171 2.59 20.53 -29.01
CA LEU A 171 3.33 20.45 -27.74
C LEU A 171 2.60 21.16 -26.61
N MET A 172 2.19 22.42 -26.85
CA MET A 172 1.60 23.23 -25.79
C MET A 172 0.25 22.66 -25.36
N VAL A 173 -0.49 22.02 -26.27
CA VAL A 173 -1.74 21.31 -25.96
C VAL A 173 -1.48 20.11 -25.07
N ALA A 174 -0.49 19.28 -25.40
CA ALA A 174 -0.10 18.14 -24.58
C ALA A 174 0.37 18.58 -23.18
N LEU A 175 1.23 19.62 -23.09
CA LEU A 175 1.68 20.20 -21.83
C LEU A 175 0.54 20.83 -21.02
N SER A 176 -0.49 21.35 -21.68
CA SER A 176 -1.64 21.93 -20.97
C SER A 176 -2.56 20.87 -20.41
N GLY A 177 -2.82 19.79 -21.16
CA GLY A 177 -3.51 18.61 -20.61
C GLY A 177 -2.76 18.05 -19.41
N LEU A 178 -1.42 18.04 -19.50
CA LEU A 178 -0.55 17.66 -18.40
C LEU A 178 -0.69 18.53 -17.17
N LEU A 179 -0.60 19.84 -17.37
CA LEU A 179 -0.71 20.82 -16.31
C LEU A 179 -2.07 20.73 -15.60
N LEU A 180 -3.15 20.48 -16.35
CA LEU A 180 -4.48 20.25 -15.79
C LEU A 180 -4.51 19.04 -14.84
N TYR A 181 -3.87 17.93 -15.22
CA TYR A 181 -3.76 16.76 -14.36
C TYR A 181 -2.91 17.05 -13.11
N VAL A 182 -1.77 17.71 -13.28
CA VAL A 182 -0.88 18.12 -12.18
C VAL A 182 -1.60 19.02 -11.19
N LEU A 183 -2.28 20.08 -11.65
CA LEU A 183 -3.03 21.00 -10.81
C LEU A 183 -4.14 20.31 -10.03
N TYR A 184 -4.82 19.34 -10.65
CA TYR A 184 -5.80 18.52 -9.96
C TYR A 184 -5.18 17.66 -8.86
N MET A 185 -4.06 16.98 -9.13
CA MET A 185 -3.38 16.16 -8.12
C MET A 185 -2.93 16.99 -6.91
N VAL A 186 -2.47 18.22 -7.14
CA VAL A 186 -2.17 19.17 -6.05
C VAL A 186 -3.44 19.54 -5.28
N ALA A 187 -4.55 19.84 -5.94
CA ALA A 187 -5.80 20.19 -5.27
C ALA A 187 -6.35 19.04 -4.39
N LEU A 188 -6.23 17.78 -4.86
CA LEU A 188 -6.60 16.58 -4.10
C LEU A 188 -5.80 16.41 -2.80
N LEU A 189 -4.53 16.82 -2.75
CA LEU A 189 -3.73 16.74 -1.53
C LEU A 189 -4.42 17.51 -0.38
N PHE A 190 -5.13 18.58 -0.74
CA PHE A 190 -5.78 19.48 0.20
C PHE A 190 -7.28 19.15 0.42
N SER A 191 -7.80 18.07 -0.17
CA SER A 191 -9.24 17.83 -0.29
C SER A 191 -9.87 16.98 0.83
N GLY A 192 -9.06 16.35 1.69
CA GLY A 192 -9.53 15.33 2.65
C GLY A 192 -10.14 14.09 1.98
N SER A 193 -9.67 13.75 0.76
CA SER A 193 -10.23 12.63 -0.02
C SER A 193 -9.97 11.27 0.63
N PRO A 194 -10.95 10.35 0.67
CA PRO A 194 -10.72 8.96 1.07
C PRO A 194 -9.66 8.23 0.23
N PHE A 195 -9.44 8.70 -1.01
CA PHE A 195 -8.41 8.19 -1.92
C PHE A 195 -6.99 8.53 -1.46
N MET A 196 -6.83 9.63 -0.73
CA MET A 196 -5.56 10.06 -0.16
C MET A 196 -5.52 9.68 1.32
N THR A 197 -5.80 8.41 1.63
CA THR A 197 -5.93 7.89 3.00
C THR A 197 -4.62 7.98 3.81
N GLN A 198 -3.50 8.28 3.14
CA GLN A 198 -2.19 8.58 3.75
C GLN A 198 -1.91 10.10 3.86
N SER A 199 -2.73 10.96 3.23
CA SER A 199 -2.57 12.41 3.34
C SER A 199 -3.27 12.94 4.60
N MET A 200 -2.68 13.98 5.17
CA MET A 200 -3.17 14.60 6.38
C MET A 200 -4.63 15.03 6.26
N PRO A 201 -5.45 14.86 7.32
CA PRO A 201 -6.69 15.59 7.42
C PRO A 201 -6.35 17.09 7.48
N GLN A 202 -6.81 17.83 6.48
CA GLN A 202 -6.52 19.26 6.33
C GLN A 202 -7.44 20.11 7.19
N SER A 203 -7.00 21.30 7.61
CA SER A 203 -7.89 22.22 8.31
C SER A 203 -9.16 22.47 7.48
N LEU A 204 -10.29 22.68 8.17
CA LEU A 204 -11.59 22.92 7.51
C LEU A 204 -11.53 24.10 6.52
N GLU A 205 -10.69 25.09 6.81
CA GLU A 205 -10.49 26.26 5.95
C GLU A 205 -9.77 25.89 4.65
N ILE A 206 -8.69 25.10 4.73
CA ILE A 206 -7.96 24.58 3.57
C ILE A 206 -8.85 23.67 2.72
N GLN A 207 -9.63 22.78 3.36
CA GLN A 207 -10.60 21.92 2.67
C GLN A 207 -11.64 22.77 1.93
N ARG A 208 -12.14 23.84 2.55
CA ARG A 208 -13.12 24.74 1.94
C ARG A 208 -12.52 25.49 0.75
N ILE A 209 -11.30 25.99 0.85
CA ILE A 209 -10.59 26.63 -0.27
C ILE A 209 -10.40 25.62 -1.41
N SER A 210 -9.94 24.40 -1.10
CA SER A 210 -9.76 23.36 -2.10
C SER A 210 -11.08 22.96 -2.77
N ALA A 211 -12.20 22.95 -2.04
CA ALA A 211 -13.53 22.70 -2.59
C ALA A 211 -13.93 23.72 -3.68
N PHE A 212 -13.47 24.97 -3.57
CA PHE A 212 -13.67 25.96 -4.64
C PHE A 212 -12.61 25.86 -5.74
N ALA A 213 -11.35 25.60 -5.38
CA ALA A 213 -10.22 25.61 -6.31
C ALA A 213 -10.17 24.40 -7.26
N ASP A 214 -10.69 23.24 -6.84
CA ASP A 214 -10.67 22.00 -7.63
C ASP A 214 -11.52 22.11 -8.91
N PRO A 215 -10.91 22.12 -10.11
CA PRO A 215 -11.66 22.25 -11.36
C PRO A 215 -12.51 21.00 -11.69
N PHE A 216 -12.19 19.84 -11.13
CA PHE A 216 -12.92 18.59 -11.37
C PHE A 216 -14.06 18.37 -10.37
N GLY A 217 -14.05 19.08 -9.23
CA GLY A 217 -15.18 19.19 -8.29
C GLY A 217 -15.32 18.05 -7.29
N LEU A 218 -14.38 17.10 -7.28
CA LEU A 218 -14.36 15.99 -6.33
C LEU A 218 -14.15 16.48 -4.90
N THR A 219 -13.33 17.51 -4.71
CA THR A 219 -13.10 18.09 -3.39
C THR A 219 -14.37 18.69 -2.81
N ALA A 220 -15.14 19.40 -3.61
CA ALA A 220 -16.43 19.93 -3.19
C ALA A 220 -17.44 18.81 -2.89
N TYR A 221 -17.38 17.72 -3.66
CA TYR A 221 -18.21 16.54 -3.43
C TYR A 221 -17.93 15.90 -2.06
N PHE A 222 -16.65 15.72 -1.71
CA PHE A 222 -16.25 15.20 -0.39
C PHE A 222 -16.64 16.16 0.74
N PHE A 223 -16.42 17.46 0.55
CA PHE A 223 -16.71 18.45 1.58
C PHE A 223 -18.20 18.51 1.95
N VAL A 224 -19.11 18.38 0.97
CA VAL A 224 -20.57 18.38 1.21
C VAL A 224 -21.05 17.08 1.86
N SER A 225 -20.38 15.96 1.59
CA SER A 225 -20.79 14.62 2.05
C SER A 225 -19.98 14.10 3.24
N LYS A 226 -19.13 14.94 3.85
CA LYS A 226 -18.26 14.53 4.97
C LYS A 226 -19.05 13.99 6.16
N ASP A 227 -20.19 14.61 6.49
CA ASP A 227 -21.00 14.29 7.67
C ASP A 227 -22.07 13.21 7.39
N PHE A 228 -22.04 12.58 6.21
CA PHE A 228 -23.00 11.54 5.87
C PHE A 228 -22.78 10.30 6.71
N THR A 229 -23.87 9.78 7.29
CA THR A 229 -23.90 8.44 7.90
C THR A 229 -23.78 7.36 6.84
N ILE A 230 -23.42 6.12 7.23
CA ILE A 230 -23.41 4.96 6.32
C ILE A 230 -24.75 4.82 5.58
N ALA A 231 -25.87 4.96 6.30
CA ALA A 231 -27.21 4.88 5.73
C ALA A 231 -27.43 5.98 4.66
N GLN A 232 -27.00 7.21 4.93
CA GLN A 232 -27.10 8.31 3.97
C GLN A 232 -26.21 8.09 2.75
N ARG A 233 -24.95 7.64 2.90
CA ARG A 233 -24.07 7.32 1.75
C ARG A 233 -24.67 6.23 0.86
N ASN A 234 -25.41 5.30 1.45
CA ASN A 234 -26.05 4.18 0.77
C ASN A 234 -27.37 4.52 0.05
N THR A 235 -28.03 5.63 0.40
CA THR A 235 -29.39 5.91 -0.08
C THR A 235 -29.60 7.33 -0.64
N VAL A 236 -28.75 8.29 -0.27
CA VAL A 236 -28.91 9.71 -0.59
C VAL A 236 -27.85 10.15 -1.60
N LEU A 237 -28.30 10.75 -2.71
CA LEU A 237 -27.42 11.45 -3.64
C LEU A 237 -26.87 12.71 -2.97
N THR A 238 -25.56 12.94 -3.10
CA THR A 238 -24.92 14.17 -2.61
C THR A 238 -25.62 15.38 -3.22
N PRO A 239 -26.17 16.29 -2.41
CA PRO A 239 -26.97 17.40 -2.94
C PRO A 239 -26.09 18.39 -3.71
N LEU A 240 -26.61 18.90 -4.83
CA LEU A 240 -25.99 20.00 -5.56
C LEU A 240 -26.28 21.33 -4.85
N SER A 241 -25.63 21.55 -3.71
CA SER A 241 -25.79 22.76 -2.89
C SER A 241 -24.44 23.22 -2.33
N GLY A 242 -24.43 24.41 -1.71
CA GLY A 242 -23.26 24.97 -1.04
C GLY A 242 -22.01 25.03 -1.94
N SER A 243 -20.89 24.53 -1.43
CA SER A 243 -19.60 24.54 -2.12
C SER A 243 -19.62 23.78 -3.45
N LEU A 244 -20.40 22.69 -3.56
CA LEU A 244 -20.47 21.91 -4.80
C LEU A 244 -21.15 22.70 -5.93
N LEU A 245 -22.32 23.30 -5.65
CA LEU A 245 -23.02 24.13 -6.64
C LEU A 245 -22.15 25.32 -7.07
N ALA A 246 -21.58 26.04 -6.12
CA ALA A 246 -20.73 27.19 -6.38
C ALA A 246 -19.51 26.83 -7.24
N ASN A 247 -18.85 25.72 -6.93
CA ASN A 247 -17.75 25.19 -7.73
C ASN A 247 -18.19 24.85 -9.17
N ARG A 248 -19.29 24.11 -9.35
CA ARG A 248 -19.78 23.75 -10.70
C ARG A 248 -20.16 24.98 -11.55
N LEU A 249 -20.75 26.00 -10.93
CA LEU A 249 -21.05 27.28 -11.59
C LEU A 249 -19.79 28.05 -11.97
N MET A 250 -18.81 28.12 -11.07
CA MET A 250 -17.53 28.79 -11.30
C MET A 250 -16.77 28.15 -12.47
N ILE A 251 -16.61 26.83 -12.46
CA ILE A 251 -15.89 26.10 -13.52
C ILE A 251 -16.61 26.20 -14.86
N THR A 252 -17.94 26.12 -14.88
CA THR A 252 -18.72 26.32 -16.11
C THR A 252 -18.51 27.74 -16.65
N SER A 253 -18.52 28.76 -15.78
CA SER A 253 -18.29 30.15 -16.16
C SER A 253 -16.87 30.36 -16.71
N MET A 254 -15.86 29.80 -16.05
CA MET A 254 -14.46 29.83 -16.54
C MET A 254 -14.32 29.13 -17.90
N SER A 255 -15.02 28.02 -18.12
CA SER A 255 -15.02 27.29 -19.40
C SER A 255 -15.54 28.18 -20.53
N VAL A 256 -16.66 28.88 -20.29
CA VAL A 256 -17.21 29.85 -21.25
C VAL A 256 -16.19 30.96 -21.54
N VAL A 257 -15.54 31.52 -20.50
CA VAL A 257 -14.51 32.55 -20.67
C VAL A 257 -13.35 32.04 -21.52
N PHE A 258 -12.77 30.88 -21.20
CA PHE A 258 -11.67 30.30 -21.97
C PHE A 258 -12.06 30.02 -23.42
N PHE A 259 -13.25 29.50 -23.67
CA PHE A 259 -13.74 29.29 -25.04
C PHE A 259 -13.92 30.62 -25.80
N GLN A 260 -14.46 31.64 -25.16
CA GLN A 260 -14.61 32.96 -25.80
C GLN A 260 -13.26 33.62 -26.09
N LEU A 261 -12.28 33.46 -25.20
CA LEU A 261 -10.90 33.90 -25.43
C LEU A 261 -10.27 33.12 -26.59
N ALA A 262 -10.39 31.79 -26.62
CA ALA A 262 -9.95 30.96 -27.73
C ALA A 262 -10.50 31.48 -29.06
N ARG A 263 -11.80 31.76 -29.10
CA ARG A 263 -12.48 32.29 -30.28
C ARG A 263 -11.98 33.68 -30.67
N LYS A 264 -11.79 34.59 -29.71
CA LYS A 264 -11.31 35.97 -29.92
C LYS A 264 -9.89 36.01 -30.49
N TYR A 265 -9.00 35.12 -30.05
CA TYR A 265 -7.60 35.13 -30.47
C TYR A 265 -7.27 34.17 -31.62
N TYR A 266 -8.23 33.35 -32.07
CA TYR A 266 -8.08 32.52 -33.26
C TYR A 266 -7.76 33.36 -34.52
N THR A 267 -6.51 33.36 -34.95
CA THR A 267 -6.08 34.08 -36.17
C THR A 267 -5.90 33.11 -37.34
N ASN A 268 -6.55 33.41 -38.46
CA ASN A 268 -6.51 32.56 -39.66
C ASN A 268 -5.19 32.61 -40.44
N ILE A 269 -4.27 33.53 -40.13
CA ILE A 269 -3.13 33.80 -41.02
C ILE A 269 -1.88 34.07 -40.17
N LYS A 270 -0.93 33.12 -40.15
CA LYS A 270 0.48 33.52 -40.14
C LYS A 270 0.82 33.71 -41.61
N SER A 271 0.75 34.96 -42.07
CA SER A 271 1.52 35.40 -43.21
C SER A 271 2.97 35.28 -42.76
N SER A 272 3.51 34.07 -42.90
CA SER A 272 4.91 33.97 -43.21
C SER A 272 5.02 34.73 -44.52
N ARG A 273 5.46 35.99 -44.46
CA ARG A 273 6.34 36.54 -45.49
C ARG A 273 7.39 35.47 -45.69
N SER A 274 7.10 34.56 -46.60
CA SER A 274 8.11 33.72 -47.20
C SER A 274 9.18 34.72 -47.58
N LYS A 275 10.34 34.66 -46.92
CA LYS A 275 11.55 35.15 -47.55
C LYS A 275 11.47 34.51 -48.92
N ARG A 276 11.21 35.33 -49.94
CA ARG A 276 11.27 34.93 -51.35
C ARG A 276 12.64 34.30 -51.45
N GLN A 277 12.65 32.97 -51.33
CA GLN A 277 13.83 32.19 -51.58
C GLN A 277 14.01 32.48 -53.05
N GLU A 278 15.03 33.26 -53.38
CA GLU A 278 15.48 33.35 -54.76
C GLU A 278 15.47 31.91 -55.27
N GLU A 279 14.74 31.69 -56.36
CA GLU A 279 14.94 30.50 -57.17
C GLU A 279 16.43 30.54 -57.55
N GLY A 280 17.25 29.92 -56.73
CA GLY A 280 18.61 29.58 -57.08
C GLY A 280 18.45 28.80 -58.37
N ARG A 281 18.89 29.39 -59.48
CA ARG A 281 19.05 28.70 -60.74
C ARG A 281 19.68 27.36 -60.42
N PHE A 282 18.94 26.27 -60.66
CA PHE A 282 19.54 24.95 -60.70
C PHE A 282 20.51 25.00 -61.88
N THR A 283 21.76 25.37 -61.62
CA THR A 283 22.84 25.01 -62.51
C THR A 283 22.93 23.50 -62.44
N ASP A 284 22.58 22.84 -63.53
CA ASP A 284 22.96 21.45 -63.82
C ASP A 284 24.50 21.39 -63.86
N THR A 285 25.15 21.50 -62.71
CA THR A 285 26.46 20.91 -62.55
C THR A 285 26.20 19.43 -62.38
N ALA A 286 26.21 18.71 -63.50
CA ALA A 286 26.40 17.28 -63.50
C ALA A 286 27.71 17.00 -62.77
N VAL A 287 27.62 16.76 -61.46
CA VAL A 287 28.75 16.26 -60.69
C VAL A 287 28.99 14.86 -61.24
N SER A 288 29.99 14.74 -62.11
CA SER A 288 30.58 13.46 -62.49
C SER A 288 31.26 12.88 -61.25
N ALA A 289 30.46 12.36 -60.32
CA ALA A 289 30.96 11.55 -59.23
C ALA A 289 31.39 10.22 -59.85
N ALA A 290 32.69 10.01 -59.99
CA ALA A 290 33.23 8.72 -60.41
C ALA A 290 32.65 7.62 -59.52
N TYR A 291 31.90 6.70 -60.13
CA TYR A 291 31.30 5.56 -59.44
C TYR A 291 32.43 4.71 -58.84
N LYS A 292 32.64 4.82 -57.53
CA LYS A 292 33.57 3.98 -56.77
C LYS A 292 32.82 2.79 -56.20
N THR A 293 33.17 1.59 -56.65
CA THR A 293 32.75 0.36 -56.01
C THR A 293 33.47 0.21 -54.67
N THR A 294 32.71 0.21 -53.57
CA THR A 294 33.24 -0.08 -52.24
C THR A 294 33.21 -1.59 -52.00
N ALA A 295 34.32 -2.17 -51.52
CA ALA A 295 34.35 -3.57 -51.13
C ALA A 295 33.33 -3.86 -50.02
N VAL A 296 32.44 -4.82 -50.24
CA VAL A 296 31.39 -5.20 -49.30
C VAL A 296 31.96 -6.22 -48.31
N SER A 297 31.99 -5.89 -47.01
CA SER A 297 32.38 -6.85 -45.96
C SER A 297 31.18 -7.22 -45.09
N PHE A 298 30.90 -8.52 -44.99
CA PHE A 298 29.82 -9.08 -44.17
C PHE A 298 30.37 -9.73 -42.89
N SER A 299 30.99 -8.92 -42.02
CA SER A 299 31.59 -9.40 -40.77
C SER A 299 30.73 -9.08 -39.54
N SER A 300 30.95 -9.78 -38.43
CA SER A 300 30.31 -9.50 -37.14
C SER A 300 30.55 -8.08 -36.65
N LEU A 301 31.70 -7.48 -37.00
CA LEU A 301 32.01 -6.08 -36.69
C LEU A 301 31.08 -5.11 -37.43
N GLN A 302 30.72 -5.40 -38.69
CA GLN A 302 29.79 -4.59 -39.47
C GLN A 302 28.35 -4.73 -38.95
N TYR A 303 27.96 -5.92 -38.47
CA TYR A 303 26.70 -6.11 -37.77
C TYR A 303 26.61 -5.23 -36.51
N LEU A 304 27.67 -5.18 -35.69
CA LEU A 304 27.72 -4.31 -34.50
C LEU A 304 27.66 -2.82 -34.86
N LYS A 305 28.30 -2.42 -35.96
CA LYS A 305 28.17 -1.05 -36.50
C LYS A 305 26.74 -0.74 -36.94
N ALA A 306 26.03 -1.70 -37.53
CA ALA A 306 24.62 -1.55 -37.88
C ALA A 306 23.74 -1.42 -36.63
N VAL A 307 23.94 -2.24 -35.59
CA VAL A 307 23.26 -2.11 -34.29
C VAL A 307 23.49 -0.71 -33.72
N ARG A 308 24.75 -0.24 -33.69
CA ARG A 308 25.11 1.11 -33.22
C ARG A 308 24.45 2.21 -34.05
N SER A 309 24.26 2.02 -35.35
CA SER A 309 23.60 2.97 -36.24
C SER A 309 22.11 3.13 -35.88
N PHE A 310 21.37 2.01 -35.77
CA PHE A 310 19.97 2.02 -35.33
C PHE A 310 19.83 2.65 -33.95
N PHE A 311 20.66 2.19 -33.00
CA PHE A 311 20.72 2.73 -31.64
C PHE A 311 20.93 4.24 -31.61
N LYS A 312 21.95 4.76 -32.33
CA LYS A 312 22.22 6.20 -32.41
C LYS A 312 21.06 6.97 -33.03
N ALA A 313 20.46 6.46 -34.10
CA ALA A 313 19.33 7.10 -34.77
C ALA A 313 18.10 7.18 -33.86
N ASP A 314 17.83 6.13 -33.11
CA ASP A 314 16.75 6.10 -32.12
C ASP A 314 17.00 7.05 -30.97
N LEU A 315 18.19 7.08 -30.38
CA LEU A 315 18.51 8.01 -29.29
C LEU A 315 18.35 9.46 -29.73
N ILE A 316 18.80 9.81 -30.93
CA ILE A 316 18.60 11.15 -31.49
C ILE A 316 17.10 11.45 -31.63
N TYR A 317 16.31 10.49 -32.11
CA TYR A 317 14.86 10.66 -32.26
C TYR A 317 14.14 10.82 -30.91
N ILE A 318 14.45 9.96 -29.94
CA ILE A 318 13.88 9.93 -28.59
C ILE A 318 14.20 11.25 -27.86
N PHE A 319 15.48 11.58 -27.71
CA PHE A 319 15.91 12.70 -26.86
C PHE A 319 15.81 14.07 -27.53
N LYS A 320 15.67 14.16 -28.86
CA LYS A 320 15.20 15.39 -29.51
C LYS A 320 13.68 15.51 -29.49
N GLY A 321 12.97 14.41 -29.26
CA GLY A 321 11.52 14.37 -29.18
C GLY A 321 11.01 14.94 -27.86
N ILE A 322 9.94 15.73 -27.93
CA ILE A 322 9.42 16.41 -26.73
C ILE A 322 8.66 15.45 -25.80
N ALA A 323 8.20 14.31 -26.33
CA ALA A 323 7.50 13.30 -25.56
C ALA A 323 8.32 12.80 -24.36
N VAL A 324 9.66 12.73 -24.47
CA VAL A 324 10.53 12.26 -23.37
C VAL A 324 10.62 13.32 -22.29
N ALA A 325 10.76 14.59 -22.66
CA ALA A 325 10.76 15.69 -21.70
C ALA A 325 9.43 15.79 -20.95
N ALA A 326 8.30 15.69 -21.66
CA ALA A 326 6.97 15.70 -21.03
C ALA A 326 6.76 14.49 -20.10
N ALA A 327 7.19 13.29 -20.52
CA ALA A 327 7.15 12.09 -19.69
C ALA A 327 8.05 12.21 -18.45
N ALA A 328 9.25 12.79 -18.59
CA ALA A 328 10.17 13.01 -17.48
C ALA A 328 9.58 14.00 -16.46
N VAL A 329 9.03 15.13 -16.90
CA VAL A 329 8.37 16.10 -16.00
C VAL A 329 7.21 15.46 -15.25
N LEU A 330 6.36 14.70 -15.95
CA LEU A 330 5.27 13.93 -15.33
C LEU A 330 5.76 12.99 -14.25
N LEU A 331 6.74 12.18 -14.60
CA LEU A 331 7.27 11.14 -13.75
C LEU A 331 7.90 11.76 -12.49
N LEU A 332 8.71 12.80 -12.68
CA LEU A 332 9.35 13.53 -11.58
C LEU A 332 8.33 14.25 -10.69
N PHE A 333 7.28 14.83 -11.27
CA PHE A 333 6.21 15.43 -10.48
C PHE A 333 5.48 14.38 -9.64
N ASN A 334 5.08 13.26 -10.25
CA ASN A 334 4.42 12.16 -9.54
C ASN A 334 5.30 11.61 -8.41
N LEU A 335 6.55 11.25 -8.72
CA LEU A 335 7.50 10.76 -7.72
C LEU A 335 7.80 11.80 -6.64
N GLY A 336 7.93 13.08 -7.00
CA GLY A 336 8.19 14.15 -6.05
C GLY A 336 7.05 14.36 -5.06
N MET A 337 5.80 14.22 -5.51
CA MET A 337 4.63 14.26 -4.63
C MET A 337 4.63 13.09 -3.64
N GLU A 338 4.92 11.87 -4.11
CA GLU A 338 4.99 10.68 -3.25
C GLU A 338 6.16 10.77 -2.24
N MET A 339 7.34 11.23 -2.68
CA MET A 339 8.49 11.46 -1.81
C MET A 339 8.18 12.49 -0.73
N TYR A 340 7.54 13.60 -1.10
CA TYR A 340 7.11 14.62 -0.14
C TYR A 340 6.11 14.05 0.87
N ALA A 341 5.12 13.29 0.42
CA ALA A 341 4.14 12.65 1.31
C ALA A 341 4.78 11.63 2.27
N ASP A 342 5.74 10.84 1.79
CA ASP A 342 6.47 9.86 2.59
C ASP A 342 7.42 10.47 3.62
N ILE A 343 8.02 11.63 3.30
CA ILE A 343 8.85 12.37 4.24
C ILE A 343 7.99 13.06 5.29
N GLU A 344 6.98 13.82 4.88
CA GLU A 344 6.23 14.66 5.83
C GLU A 344 5.42 13.84 6.82
N LYS A 345 4.83 12.69 6.42
CA LYS A 345 3.94 11.78 7.19
C LYS A 345 2.77 12.40 7.94
N GLY A 346 2.71 13.73 8.03
CA GLY A 346 1.54 14.50 8.32
C GLY A 346 1.61 15.35 9.58
N ILE A 347 0.46 15.66 10.17
CA ILE A 347 0.35 16.36 11.46
C ILE A 347 0.39 15.40 12.65
N ARG A 348 0.12 14.11 12.41
CA ARG A 348 0.05 13.08 13.46
C ARG A 348 1.41 12.46 13.73
N LEU A 349 2.13 12.12 12.67
CA LEU A 349 3.42 11.42 12.72
C LEU A 349 4.53 12.40 12.30
N PRO A 350 5.73 12.29 12.89
CA PRO A 350 6.81 13.22 12.65
C PRO A 350 7.34 13.00 11.24
N GLN A 351 8.03 14.00 10.72
CA GLN A 351 8.73 13.83 9.45
C GLN A 351 9.71 12.66 9.54
N LYS A 352 9.75 11.81 8.52
CA LYS A 352 10.82 10.81 8.38
C LYS A 352 12.09 11.50 7.89
N PHE A 353 13.24 10.94 8.23
CA PHE A 353 14.46 11.32 7.52
C PHE A 353 14.32 10.96 6.04
N ALA A 354 14.77 11.85 5.16
CA ALA A 354 14.89 11.57 3.74
C ALA A 354 16.07 10.59 3.51
N SER A 355 16.04 9.40 4.10
CA SER A 355 17.13 8.42 3.98
C SER A 355 17.15 7.80 2.59
N SER A 356 18.31 7.26 2.19
CA SER A 356 18.42 6.59 0.89
C SER A 356 17.49 5.38 0.79
N GLY A 357 17.25 4.67 1.90
CA GLY A 357 16.31 3.55 1.99
C GLY A 357 14.85 3.96 1.82
N LEU A 358 14.41 5.05 2.46
CA LEU A 358 13.06 5.59 2.29
C LEU A 358 12.83 5.99 0.82
N LEU A 359 13.69 6.84 0.29
CA LEU A 359 13.52 7.37 -1.06
C LEU A 359 13.64 6.30 -2.14
N SER A 360 14.51 5.29 -1.97
CA SER A 360 14.55 4.16 -2.90
C SER A 360 13.26 3.34 -2.86
N SER A 361 12.69 3.13 -1.66
CA SER A 361 11.45 2.37 -1.50
C SER A 361 10.29 3.11 -2.17
N THR A 362 10.18 4.43 -1.97
CA THR A 362 9.19 5.27 -2.65
C THR A 362 9.33 5.21 -4.19
N ILE A 363 10.56 5.22 -4.72
CA ILE A 363 10.80 5.05 -6.16
C ILE A 363 10.35 3.66 -6.62
N LEU A 364 10.70 2.58 -5.92
CA LEU A 364 10.34 1.22 -6.30
C LEU A 364 8.81 1.01 -6.33
N GLU A 365 8.09 1.59 -5.38
CA GLU A 365 6.64 1.49 -5.30
C GLU A 365 5.93 2.23 -6.46
N ASN A 366 6.49 3.37 -6.90
CA ASN A 366 5.79 4.32 -7.76
C ASN A 366 6.35 4.45 -9.21
N LEU A 367 7.56 3.98 -9.50
CA LEU A 367 8.20 4.13 -10.83
C LEU A 367 7.72 3.09 -11.85
N HIS A 368 7.54 1.83 -11.44
CA HIS A 368 7.45 0.70 -12.37
C HIS A 368 6.23 0.80 -13.30
N LEU A 369 5.03 1.07 -12.78
CA LEU A 369 3.81 1.10 -13.58
C LEU A 369 3.79 2.25 -14.61
N PRO A 370 4.12 3.50 -14.26
CA PRO A 370 4.33 4.56 -15.25
C PRO A 370 5.38 4.19 -16.29
N ALA A 371 6.50 3.61 -15.87
CA ALA A 371 7.56 3.19 -16.79
C ALA A 371 7.12 2.08 -17.74
N VAL A 372 6.30 1.11 -17.31
CA VAL A 372 5.68 0.09 -18.18
C VAL A 372 4.93 0.75 -19.34
N LEU A 373 4.08 1.75 -19.05
CA LEU A 373 3.30 2.46 -20.07
C LEU A 373 4.21 3.22 -21.05
N LEU A 374 5.25 3.88 -20.54
CA LEU A 374 6.24 4.57 -21.37
C LEU A 374 6.97 3.59 -22.29
N ILE A 375 7.38 2.43 -21.77
CA ILE A 375 8.10 1.42 -22.56
C ILE A 375 7.20 0.80 -23.63
N VAL A 376 5.92 0.53 -23.35
CA VAL A 376 4.97 0.08 -24.38
C VAL A 376 4.88 1.10 -25.51
N TYR A 377 4.74 2.39 -25.17
CA TYR A 377 4.66 3.47 -26.14
C TYR A 377 5.94 3.59 -26.98
N TYR A 378 7.10 3.75 -26.35
CA TYR A 378 8.36 3.97 -27.06
C TYR A 378 8.82 2.73 -27.83
N ALA A 379 8.67 1.51 -27.30
CA ALA A 379 9.04 0.30 -28.03
C ALA A 379 8.19 0.12 -29.30
N ASN A 380 6.88 0.40 -29.23
CA ASN A 380 6.01 0.39 -30.40
C ASN A 380 6.36 1.51 -31.39
N ASP A 381 6.57 2.74 -30.90
CA ASP A 381 6.85 3.88 -31.77
C ASP A 381 8.19 3.71 -32.50
N LEU A 382 9.25 3.27 -31.81
CA LEU A 382 10.56 3.01 -32.39
C LEU A 382 10.51 1.93 -33.48
N TYR A 383 9.82 0.82 -33.21
CA TYR A 383 9.73 -0.29 -34.17
C TYR A 383 9.00 0.12 -35.46
N TRP A 384 7.89 0.87 -35.33
CA TRP A 384 7.04 1.27 -36.44
C TRP A 384 7.42 2.61 -37.09
N LYS A 385 8.40 3.33 -36.53
CA LYS A 385 8.86 4.64 -37.00
C LYS A 385 9.09 4.70 -38.51
N SER A 386 9.87 3.76 -39.04
CA SER A 386 10.23 3.73 -40.46
C SER A 386 9.03 3.44 -41.37
N SER A 387 8.06 2.64 -40.90
CA SER A 387 6.82 2.36 -41.65
C SER A 387 5.93 3.59 -41.74
N VAL A 388 5.80 4.35 -40.64
CA VAL A 388 5.01 5.59 -40.61
C VAL A 388 5.65 6.66 -41.50
N SER A 389 6.98 6.77 -41.50
CA SER A 389 7.71 7.70 -42.37
C SER A 389 7.86 7.21 -43.82
N ARG A 390 7.25 6.07 -44.19
CA ARG A 390 7.37 5.40 -45.50
C ARG A 390 8.80 5.08 -45.92
N PHE A 391 9.71 4.96 -44.96
CA PHE A 391 11.13 4.62 -45.16
C PHE A 391 11.40 3.12 -44.98
N SER A 392 10.44 2.36 -44.46
CA SER A 392 10.61 0.95 -44.12
C SER A 392 11.05 0.09 -45.31
N ILE A 393 10.66 0.41 -46.55
CA ILE A 393 11.09 -0.33 -47.74
C ILE A 393 12.60 -0.23 -47.94
N LEU A 394 13.18 0.96 -47.75
CA LEU A 394 14.63 1.19 -47.87
C LEU A 394 15.39 0.59 -46.68
N GLU A 395 14.84 0.72 -45.47
CA GLU A 395 15.43 0.12 -44.27
C GLU A 395 15.46 -1.42 -44.37
N ASN A 396 14.38 -2.02 -44.86
CA ASN A 396 14.20 -3.46 -44.94
C ASN A 396 15.00 -4.13 -46.05
N THR A 397 15.55 -3.40 -47.01
CA THR A 397 16.43 -3.96 -48.05
C THR A 397 17.91 -3.91 -47.67
N THR A 398 18.24 -3.38 -46.48
CA THR A 398 19.63 -3.34 -46.00
C THR A 398 20.13 -4.73 -45.55
N ALA A 399 21.41 -5.02 -45.81
CA ALA A 399 22.00 -6.33 -45.56
C ALA A 399 22.01 -6.77 -44.07
N PHE A 400 21.98 -5.81 -43.14
CA PHE A 400 21.98 -6.06 -41.69
C PHE A 400 20.67 -5.66 -41.02
N MET A 401 19.52 -5.81 -41.70
CA MET A 401 18.20 -5.52 -41.12
C MET A 401 17.95 -6.28 -39.79
N SER A 402 18.51 -7.48 -39.61
CA SER A 402 18.40 -8.23 -38.34
C SER A 402 19.06 -7.52 -37.14
N ALA A 403 19.90 -6.50 -37.36
CA ALA A 403 20.46 -5.64 -36.30
C ALA A 403 19.43 -4.66 -35.72
N LYS A 404 18.32 -4.42 -36.42
CA LYS A 404 17.26 -3.47 -36.05
C LYS A 404 16.70 -3.77 -34.65
N LEU A 405 16.35 -5.03 -34.36
CA LEU A 405 15.75 -5.42 -33.09
C LEU A 405 16.68 -5.16 -31.89
N LEU A 406 17.95 -5.55 -32.01
CA LEU A 406 18.97 -5.28 -30.99
C LEU A 406 19.22 -3.78 -30.82
N GLY A 407 19.29 -3.03 -31.92
CA GLY A 407 19.42 -1.57 -31.90
C GLY A 407 18.30 -0.92 -31.09
N HIS A 408 17.04 -1.24 -31.40
CA HIS A 408 15.88 -0.74 -30.67
C HIS A 408 15.86 -1.17 -29.20
N TRP A 409 16.27 -2.40 -28.89
CA TRP A 409 16.31 -2.89 -27.52
C TRP A 409 17.35 -2.13 -26.67
N PHE A 410 18.56 -1.91 -27.20
CA PHE A 410 19.55 -1.04 -26.54
C PHE A 410 19.06 0.41 -26.38
N SER A 411 18.32 0.94 -27.36
CA SER A 411 17.70 2.27 -27.24
C SER A 411 16.70 2.33 -26.08
N CYS A 412 15.87 1.29 -25.93
CA CYS A 412 14.95 1.16 -24.81
C CYS A 412 15.69 1.02 -23.48
N ILE A 413 16.78 0.26 -23.42
CA ILE A 413 17.61 0.12 -22.20
C ILE A 413 18.13 1.49 -21.75
N VAL A 414 18.67 2.31 -22.66
CA VAL A 414 19.14 3.67 -22.31
C VAL A 414 18.00 4.56 -21.84
N LEU A 415 16.82 4.45 -22.46
CA LEU A 415 15.64 5.19 -22.02
C LEU A 415 15.17 4.80 -20.61
N ILE A 416 15.17 3.50 -20.30
CA ILE A 416 14.86 2.99 -18.96
C ILE A 416 15.88 3.51 -17.95
N ILE A 417 17.18 3.38 -18.26
CA ILE A 417 18.26 3.90 -17.40
C ILE A 417 18.10 5.41 -17.19
N PHE A 418 17.75 6.17 -18.23
CA PHE A 418 17.51 7.60 -18.10
C PHE A 418 16.40 7.91 -17.09
N PHE A 419 15.22 7.27 -17.20
CA PHE A 419 14.12 7.46 -16.25
C PHE A 419 14.50 7.04 -14.82
N THR A 420 15.24 5.96 -14.66
CA THR A 420 15.74 5.52 -13.35
C THR A 420 16.74 6.52 -12.76
N VAL A 421 17.71 7.00 -13.55
CA VAL A 421 18.73 7.96 -13.08
C VAL A 421 18.10 9.28 -12.69
N ILE A 422 17.17 9.84 -13.47
CA ILE A 422 16.51 11.10 -13.07
C ILE A 422 15.65 10.91 -11.81
N SER A 423 15.10 9.71 -11.58
CA SER A 423 14.35 9.40 -10.36
C SER A 423 15.27 9.31 -9.14
N ILE A 424 16.46 8.70 -9.29
CA ILE A 424 17.50 8.69 -8.24
C ILE A 424 18.00 10.11 -7.95
N LEU A 425 18.25 10.92 -8.99
CA LEU A 425 18.66 12.32 -8.84
C LEU A 425 17.60 13.15 -8.10
N LEU A 426 16.31 12.88 -8.34
CA LEU A 426 15.23 13.47 -7.57
C LEU A 426 15.29 13.07 -6.09
N GLY A 427 15.53 11.79 -5.80
CA GLY A 427 15.75 11.33 -4.43
C GLY A 427 16.92 12.06 -3.76
N LEU A 428 18.08 12.14 -4.43
CA LEU A 428 19.24 12.89 -3.94
C LEU A 428 18.92 14.38 -3.73
N PHE A 429 18.09 14.97 -4.59
CA PHE A 429 17.60 16.35 -4.42
C PHE A 429 16.77 16.52 -3.14
N PHE A 430 15.84 15.60 -2.85
CA PHE A 430 15.09 15.59 -1.59
C PHE A 430 16.01 15.38 -0.38
N GLN A 431 16.99 14.47 -0.46
CA GLN A 431 18.02 14.27 0.56
C GLN A 431 18.74 15.57 0.93
N MET A 432 19.24 16.28 -0.09
CA MET A 432 19.90 17.58 0.10
C MET A 432 18.93 18.65 0.62
N GLY A 433 17.71 18.70 0.07
CA GLY A 433 16.68 19.67 0.48
C GLY A 433 16.27 19.55 1.94
N TYR A 434 16.16 18.32 2.45
CA TYR A 434 15.84 17.99 3.84
C TYR A 434 17.11 17.86 4.73
N ARG A 435 18.29 18.25 4.21
CA ARG A 435 19.58 18.27 4.93
C ARG A 435 20.05 16.89 5.46
N PHE A 436 19.60 15.81 4.83
CA PHE A 436 20.08 14.46 5.12
C PHE A 436 21.15 14.07 4.09
N THR A 437 22.43 14.24 4.46
CA THR A 437 23.56 14.14 3.52
C THR A 437 24.23 12.76 3.47
N THR A 438 23.82 11.82 4.31
CA THR A 438 24.34 10.44 4.29
C THR A 438 23.70 9.67 3.15
N VAL A 439 24.51 9.30 2.15
CA VAL A 439 24.05 8.56 0.98
C VAL A 439 24.51 7.11 1.09
N ASN A 440 23.54 6.20 1.23
CA ASN A 440 23.77 4.77 1.06
C ASN A 440 23.45 4.37 -0.38
N TRP A 441 24.44 3.84 -1.10
CA TRP A 441 24.29 3.48 -2.51
C TRP A 441 23.59 2.13 -2.74
N GLU A 442 23.61 1.24 -1.77
CA GLU A 442 22.95 -0.08 -1.86
C GLU A 442 21.46 0.07 -2.23
N PRO A 443 20.62 0.82 -1.49
CA PRO A 443 19.21 1.00 -1.81
C PRO A 443 18.98 1.61 -3.20
N TYR A 444 19.76 2.61 -3.62
CA TYR A 444 19.62 3.20 -4.96
C TYR A 444 20.03 2.25 -6.08
N SER A 445 21.11 1.48 -5.89
CA SER A 445 21.57 0.50 -6.88
C SER A 445 20.55 -0.62 -7.10
N SER A 446 19.78 -0.97 -6.06
CA SER A 446 18.74 -1.98 -6.12
C SER A 446 17.59 -1.62 -7.09
N ILE A 447 17.35 -0.33 -7.36
CA ILE A 447 16.31 0.14 -8.30
C ILE A 447 16.57 -0.37 -9.72
N PHE A 448 17.84 -0.55 -10.09
CA PHE A 448 18.19 -1.16 -11.37
C PHE A 448 17.76 -2.63 -11.44
N LEU A 449 17.97 -3.39 -10.37
CA LEU A 449 17.58 -4.79 -10.30
C LEU A 449 16.05 -4.96 -10.19
N PHE A 450 15.43 -4.25 -9.24
CA PHE A 450 14.04 -4.46 -8.85
C PHE A 450 13.01 -3.78 -9.75
N CYS A 451 13.38 -2.72 -10.46
CA CYS A 451 12.46 -1.98 -11.33
C CYS A 451 12.94 -1.94 -12.78
N SER A 452 14.20 -1.56 -13.01
CA SER A 452 14.69 -1.36 -14.38
C SER A 452 14.85 -2.67 -15.16
N PHE A 453 15.37 -3.71 -14.52
CA PHE A 453 15.64 -5.00 -15.18
C PHE A 453 14.35 -5.67 -15.72
N PRO A 454 13.25 -5.78 -14.96
CA PRO A 454 11.98 -6.27 -15.50
C PRO A 454 11.49 -5.47 -16.71
N LEU A 455 11.67 -4.15 -16.72
CA LEU A 455 11.31 -3.28 -17.86
C LEU A 455 12.19 -3.55 -19.08
N VAL A 456 13.47 -3.89 -18.89
CA VAL A 456 14.38 -4.28 -19.97
C VAL A 456 13.90 -5.59 -20.62
N VAL A 457 13.51 -6.58 -19.79
CA VAL A 457 12.94 -7.84 -20.29
C VAL A 457 11.61 -7.57 -21.00
N LEU A 458 10.75 -6.73 -20.43
CA LEU A 458 9.47 -6.32 -21.04
C LEU A 458 9.68 -5.69 -22.41
N ALA A 459 10.60 -4.72 -22.54
CA ALA A 459 10.90 -4.05 -23.80
C ALA A 459 11.29 -5.06 -24.90
N GLY A 460 12.06 -6.08 -24.55
CA GLY A 460 12.44 -7.15 -25.48
C GLY A 460 11.25 -7.98 -25.97
N PHE A 461 10.33 -8.34 -25.07
CA PHE A 461 9.08 -9.03 -25.43
C PHE A 461 8.18 -8.15 -26.29
N MET A 462 8.07 -6.85 -25.98
CA MET A 462 7.27 -5.92 -26.76
C MET A 462 7.80 -5.77 -28.18
N LEU A 463 9.11 -5.65 -28.36
CA LEU A 463 9.73 -5.60 -29.68
C LEU A 463 9.50 -6.90 -30.48
N LEU A 464 9.55 -8.07 -29.82
CA LEU A 464 9.21 -9.35 -30.44
C LEU A 464 7.75 -9.39 -30.91
N LEU A 465 6.81 -8.95 -30.07
CA LEU A 465 5.38 -8.89 -30.43
C LEU A 465 5.12 -7.92 -31.59
N ASN A 466 5.82 -6.78 -31.61
CA ASN A 466 5.77 -5.83 -32.73
C ASN A 466 6.32 -6.42 -34.03
N GLN A 467 7.27 -7.34 -33.95
CA GLN A 467 7.78 -8.07 -35.11
C GLN A 467 6.80 -9.11 -35.64
N ILE A 468 6.07 -9.79 -34.76
CA ILE A 468 5.13 -10.86 -35.13
C ILE A 468 3.81 -10.30 -35.69
N ILE A 469 3.32 -9.19 -35.12
CA ILE A 469 2.01 -8.63 -35.47
C ILE A 469 2.15 -7.63 -36.64
N PRO A 470 1.46 -7.83 -37.77
CA PRO A 470 1.68 -7.05 -39.00
C PRO A 470 1.11 -5.63 -38.99
N HIS A 471 0.25 -5.28 -38.02
CA HIS A 471 -0.43 -3.98 -37.97
C HIS A 471 -0.03 -3.17 -36.72
N LYS A 472 0.43 -1.93 -36.90
CA LYS A 472 0.88 -1.03 -35.83
C LYS A 472 -0.10 -0.93 -34.66
N TYR A 473 -1.35 -0.57 -34.94
CA TYR A 473 -2.35 -0.31 -33.91
C TYR A 473 -2.84 -1.58 -33.21
N LEU A 474 -2.95 -2.69 -33.96
CA LEU A 474 -3.25 -4.00 -33.36
C LEU A 474 -2.12 -4.44 -32.45
N SER A 475 -0.87 -4.29 -32.91
CA SER A 475 0.31 -4.59 -32.11
C SER A 475 0.35 -3.76 -30.83
N LEU A 476 0.13 -2.44 -30.93
CA LEU A 476 0.05 -1.54 -29.77
C LEU A 476 -1.04 -1.96 -28.77
N GLY A 477 -2.23 -2.33 -29.24
CA GLY A 477 -3.32 -2.79 -28.37
C GLY A 477 -2.97 -4.10 -27.64
N VAL A 478 -2.36 -5.05 -28.35
CA VAL A 478 -1.94 -6.35 -27.78
C VAL A 478 -0.78 -6.16 -26.81
N THR A 479 0.24 -5.38 -27.16
CA THR A 479 1.40 -5.11 -26.30
C THR A 479 0.98 -4.36 -25.04
N LEU A 480 0.09 -3.37 -25.15
CA LEU A 480 -0.47 -2.67 -24.00
C LEU A 480 -1.23 -3.62 -23.07
N SER A 481 -2.09 -4.47 -23.63
CA SER A 481 -2.87 -5.44 -22.85
C SER A 481 -1.96 -6.44 -22.12
N ILE A 482 -0.99 -7.03 -22.82
CA ILE A 482 -0.04 -7.97 -22.23
C ILE A 482 0.82 -7.28 -21.16
N ALA A 483 1.34 -6.09 -21.43
CA ALA A 483 2.12 -5.34 -20.44
C ALA A 483 1.29 -5.02 -19.19
N PHE A 484 0.04 -4.59 -19.36
CA PHE A 484 -0.86 -4.31 -18.25
C PHE A 484 -1.16 -5.57 -17.42
N PHE A 485 -1.35 -6.74 -18.03
CA PHE A 485 -1.64 -7.96 -17.27
C PHE A 485 -0.40 -8.71 -16.75
N ALA A 486 0.76 -8.57 -17.39
CA ALA A 486 1.97 -9.34 -17.07
C ALA A 486 3.02 -8.55 -16.27
N ALA A 487 3.03 -7.22 -16.34
CA ALA A 487 4.03 -6.37 -15.66
C ALA A 487 3.45 -5.51 -14.52
N SER A 488 2.14 -5.61 -14.25
CA SER A 488 1.46 -4.87 -13.20
C SER A 488 1.15 -5.77 -11.98
N PRO A 489 0.73 -5.21 -10.83
CA PRO A 489 0.22 -6.01 -9.72
C PRO A 489 -0.95 -6.95 -10.07
N PHE A 490 -1.67 -6.71 -11.16
CA PHE A 490 -2.78 -7.57 -11.59
C PHE A 490 -2.33 -8.95 -12.06
N THR A 491 -1.04 -9.14 -12.36
CA THR A 491 -0.48 -10.44 -12.74
C THR A 491 -0.78 -11.52 -11.71
N GLY A 492 -0.84 -11.16 -10.42
CA GLY A 492 -1.14 -12.12 -9.35
C GLY A 492 -2.53 -12.75 -9.42
N LEU A 493 -3.47 -12.14 -10.14
CA LEU A 493 -4.82 -12.65 -10.35
C LEU A 493 -4.92 -13.69 -11.47
N ILE A 494 -3.97 -13.66 -12.42
CA ILE A 494 -3.99 -14.49 -13.63
C ILE A 494 -2.93 -15.59 -13.53
N ILE A 495 -1.73 -15.23 -13.07
CA ILE A 495 -0.58 -16.11 -12.98
C ILE A 495 -0.34 -16.40 -11.50
N ASN A 496 -0.75 -17.58 -11.02
CA ASN A 496 -0.59 -17.96 -9.62
C ASN A 496 0.87 -18.22 -9.24
N ASN A 497 1.67 -18.81 -10.14
CA ASN A 497 3.05 -19.16 -9.85
C ASN A 497 3.97 -17.91 -9.87
N PRO A 498 4.71 -17.61 -8.77
CA PRO A 498 5.54 -16.41 -8.67
C PRO A 498 6.71 -16.37 -9.67
N LEU A 499 7.16 -17.51 -10.20
CA LEU A 499 8.27 -17.60 -11.15
C LEU A 499 7.96 -16.82 -12.44
N PHE A 500 6.75 -16.99 -12.98
CA PHE A 500 6.33 -16.36 -14.24
C PHE A 500 5.96 -14.88 -14.08
N ARG A 501 6.04 -14.32 -12.86
CA ARG A 501 5.82 -12.89 -12.59
C ARG A 501 7.11 -12.07 -12.73
N PHE A 502 8.07 -12.51 -13.54
CA PHE A 502 9.39 -11.88 -13.70
C PHE A 502 9.37 -10.48 -14.35
N LEU A 503 8.23 -10.05 -14.90
CA LEU A 503 8.03 -8.68 -15.42
C LEU A 503 7.52 -7.69 -14.36
N THR A 504 7.26 -8.15 -13.14
CA THR A 504 6.77 -7.32 -12.02
C THR A 504 7.93 -6.81 -11.17
N ALA A 505 7.88 -5.53 -10.79
CA ALA A 505 8.84 -4.96 -9.85
C ALA A 505 8.75 -5.55 -8.44
N PHE A 506 9.83 -5.45 -7.67
CA PHE A 506 9.81 -5.75 -6.24
C PHE A 506 9.06 -4.66 -5.46
N ARG A 507 8.35 -5.05 -4.39
CA ARG A 507 7.51 -4.17 -3.57
C ARG A 507 7.80 -4.25 -2.07
N GLY A 508 8.90 -4.90 -1.68
CA GLY A 508 9.33 -4.90 -0.29
C GLY A 508 10.00 -3.58 0.08
N GLN A 509 10.01 -3.27 1.38
CA GLN A 509 10.69 -2.10 1.92
C GLN A 509 12.14 -2.42 2.24
N TYR A 510 12.99 -1.39 2.19
CA TYR A 510 14.36 -1.46 2.70
C TYR A 510 14.36 -1.35 4.22
N SER A 511 15.24 -2.10 4.89
CA SER A 511 15.48 -2.00 6.33
C SER A 511 16.90 -1.51 6.58
N ASP A 512 17.10 -0.58 7.51
CA ASP A 512 18.45 -0.13 7.85
C ASP A 512 19.21 -1.22 8.62
N PHE A 513 18.50 -2.09 9.35
CA PHE A 513 19.10 -3.31 9.95
C PHE A 513 19.58 -4.35 8.92
N ASN A 514 18.76 -4.65 7.91
CA ASN A 514 18.86 -5.89 7.12
C ASN A 514 18.99 -5.67 5.59
N GLY A 515 18.94 -4.43 5.14
CA GLY A 515 18.79 -4.08 3.72
C GLY A 515 17.56 -4.74 3.10
N TYR A 516 17.73 -5.37 1.94
CA TYR A 516 16.71 -6.25 1.34
C TYR A 516 16.84 -7.73 1.74
N GLY A 517 17.91 -8.09 2.46
CA GLY A 517 18.23 -9.46 2.85
C GLY A 517 18.15 -10.48 1.71
N THR A 518 17.63 -11.66 2.01
CA THR A 518 17.54 -12.80 1.06
C THR A 518 16.61 -12.54 -0.14
N TYR A 519 15.77 -11.50 -0.10
CA TYR A 519 14.91 -11.14 -1.22
C TYR A 519 15.68 -10.66 -2.45
N MET A 520 16.81 -9.97 -2.25
CA MET A 520 17.61 -9.46 -3.37
C MET A 520 18.11 -10.61 -4.26
N LEU A 521 18.68 -11.65 -3.66
CA LEU A 521 19.17 -12.82 -4.37
C LEU A 521 18.04 -13.61 -5.05
N SER A 522 16.93 -13.83 -4.33
CA SER A 522 15.76 -14.53 -4.88
C SER A 522 15.18 -13.78 -6.08
N TYR A 523 15.06 -12.46 -6.00
CA TYR A 523 14.58 -11.66 -7.11
C TYR A 523 15.53 -11.68 -8.30
N ALA A 524 16.84 -11.60 -8.08
CA ALA A 524 17.83 -11.70 -9.15
C ALA A 524 17.75 -13.03 -9.90
N GLN A 525 17.53 -14.15 -9.20
CA GLN A 525 17.31 -15.46 -9.82
C GLN A 525 16.06 -15.44 -10.73
N ARG A 526 14.94 -14.88 -10.25
CA ARG A 526 13.72 -14.74 -11.06
C ARG A 526 13.92 -13.82 -12.27
N ALA A 527 14.65 -12.73 -12.10
CA ALA A 527 14.97 -11.79 -13.17
C ALA A 527 15.80 -12.47 -14.26
N MET A 528 16.83 -13.24 -13.88
CA MET A 528 17.65 -14.01 -14.81
C MET A 528 16.84 -15.07 -15.57
N PHE A 529 15.91 -15.76 -14.89
CA PHE A 529 14.94 -16.64 -15.57
C PHE A 529 14.14 -15.90 -16.65
N GLY A 530 13.65 -14.69 -16.35
CA GLY A 530 12.95 -13.85 -17.31
C GLY A 530 13.81 -13.44 -18.51
N LEU A 531 15.06 -13.06 -18.29
CA LEU A 531 16.01 -12.72 -19.35
C LEU A 531 16.33 -13.94 -20.24
N CYS A 532 16.64 -15.10 -19.65
CA CYS A 532 16.87 -16.33 -20.41
C CYS A 532 15.63 -16.70 -21.23
N SER A 533 14.43 -16.58 -20.65
CA SER A 533 13.16 -16.84 -21.35
C SER A 533 12.98 -15.93 -22.56
N LEU A 534 13.20 -14.62 -22.43
CA LEU A 534 13.17 -13.67 -23.54
C LEU A 534 14.11 -14.09 -24.68
N LEU A 535 15.37 -14.39 -24.35
CA LEU A 535 16.39 -14.76 -25.34
C LEU A 535 16.04 -16.08 -26.05
N VAL A 536 15.44 -17.04 -25.35
CA VAL A 536 14.91 -18.28 -25.95
C VAL A 536 13.82 -17.95 -26.98
N PHE A 537 12.84 -17.10 -26.65
CA PHE A 537 11.79 -16.71 -27.59
C PHE A 537 12.33 -15.97 -28.83
N TRP A 538 13.35 -15.13 -28.65
CA TRP A 538 14.04 -14.47 -29.78
C TRP A 538 14.75 -15.49 -30.68
N GLN A 539 15.43 -16.49 -30.12
CA GLN A 539 16.06 -17.55 -30.91
C GLN A 539 15.01 -18.36 -31.69
N ILE A 540 13.89 -18.73 -31.06
CA ILE A 540 12.79 -19.44 -31.72
C ILE A 540 12.25 -18.62 -32.90
N SER A 541 12.00 -17.32 -32.70
CA SER A 541 11.52 -16.43 -33.76
C SER A 541 12.49 -16.35 -34.95
N ASN A 542 13.78 -16.25 -34.68
CA ASN A 542 14.81 -16.24 -35.72
C ASN A 542 14.87 -17.57 -36.48
N MET A 543 14.75 -18.71 -35.79
CA MET A 543 14.73 -20.04 -36.42
C MET A 543 13.52 -20.21 -37.36
N ILE A 544 12.34 -19.74 -36.94
CA ILE A 544 11.12 -19.75 -37.76
C ILE A 544 11.30 -18.89 -39.03
N LYS A 545 11.96 -17.72 -38.90
CA LYS A 545 12.17 -16.78 -40.01
C LYS A 545 13.24 -17.25 -41.00
N GLU A 546 14.37 -17.74 -40.51
CA GLU A 546 15.49 -18.18 -41.37
C GLU A 546 15.25 -19.55 -42.03
N ARG A 547 14.31 -20.35 -41.51
CA ARG A 547 13.98 -21.73 -41.98
C ARG A 547 15.19 -22.67 -42.08
N LYS A 548 16.34 -22.32 -41.47
CA LYS A 548 17.58 -23.11 -41.41
C LYS A 548 18.11 -23.11 -39.99
N MET A 549 18.36 -24.29 -39.42
CA MET A 549 19.00 -24.40 -38.11
C MET A 549 20.52 -24.43 -38.26
N LYS A 550 21.21 -23.37 -37.84
CA LYS A 550 22.68 -23.38 -37.72
C LYS A 550 23.07 -23.97 -36.37
N VAL A 551 24.10 -24.82 -36.32
CA VAL A 551 24.55 -25.52 -35.10
C VAL A 551 24.81 -24.56 -33.92
N HIS A 552 25.42 -23.41 -34.19
CA HIS A 552 25.69 -22.39 -33.17
C HIS A 552 24.41 -21.82 -32.54
N PHE A 553 23.30 -21.69 -33.30
CA PHE A 553 22.01 -21.28 -32.73
C PHE A 553 21.40 -22.36 -31.84
N LEU A 554 21.56 -23.63 -32.21
CA LEU A 554 21.09 -24.77 -31.40
C LEU A 554 21.85 -24.86 -30.07
N ILE A 555 23.19 -24.70 -30.10
CA ILE A 555 24.02 -24.70 -28.88
C ILE A 555 23.60 -23.57 -27.95
N LEU A 556 23.44 -22.35 -28.47
CA LEU A 556 22.99 -21.20 -27.68
C LEU A 556 21.58 -21.41 -27.12
N PHE A 557 20.67 -21.98 -27.91
CA PHE A 557 19.31 -22.30 -27.47
C PHE A 557 19.32 -23.30 -26.29
N ILE A 558 20.07 -24.40 -26.41
CA ILE A 558 20.20 -25.41 -25.35
C ILE A 558 20.78 -24.77 -24.08
N PHE A 559 21.84 -23.96 -24.21
CA PHE A 559 22.46 -23.25 -23.10
C PHE A 559 21.47 -22.31 -22.38
N LEU A 560 20.68 -21.55 -23.13
CA LEU A 560 19.69 -20.62 -22.57
C LEU A 560 18.53 -21.35 -21.88
N VAL A 561 18.07 -22.48 -22.44
CA VAL A 561 17.03 -23.32 -21.81
C VAL A 561 17.56 -23.93 -20.52
N PHE A 562 18.79 -24.46 -20.50
CA PHE A 562 19.40 -25.00 -19.30
C PHE A 562 19.60 -23.91 -18.22
N SER A 563 20.07 -22.73 -18.62
CA SER A 563 20.22 -21.58 -17.72
C SER A 563 18.88 -21.12 -17.14
N SER A 564 17.84 -21.06 -17.98
CA SER A 564 16.46 -20.76 -17.55
C SER A 564 15.99 -21.77 -16.50
N PHE A 565 16.16 -23.07 -16.75
CA PHE A 565 15.80 -24.13 -15.81
C PHE A 565 16.59 -24.03 -14.48
N PHE A 566 17.89 -23.76 -14.55
CA PHE A 566 18.74 -23.56 -13.37
C PHE A 566 18.22 -22.42 -12.49
N PHE A 567 17.97 -21.23 -13.06
CA PHE A 567 17.46 -20.09 -12.30
C PHE A 567 16.04 -20.31 -11.78
N ALA A 568 15.19 -20.99 -12.56
CA ALA A 568 13.85 -21.38 -12.12
C ALA A 568 13.88 -22.30 -10.90
N ASN A 569 14.75 -23.32 -10.93
CA ASN A 569 14.89 -24.27 -9.83
C ASN A 569 15.44 -23.58 -8.56
N GLN A 570 16.42 -22.69 -8.70
CA GLN A 570 16.96 -21.93 -7.57
C GLN A 570 15.91 -21.00 -6.95
N PHE A 571 15.11 -20.30 -7.77
CA PHE A 571 14.04 -19.43 -7.30
C PHE A 571 12.91 -20.21 -6.60
N LEU A 572 12.49 -21.35 -7.18
CA LEU A 572 11.40 -22.17 -6.66
C LEU A 572 11.81 -23.07 -5.48
N LYS A 573 13.06 -23.00 -5.01
CA LYS A 573 13.55 -23.83 -3.92
C LYS A 573 12.74 -23.59 -2.64
N GLY A 574 11.95 -24.60 -2.23
CA GLY A 574 11.07 -24.53 -1.06
C GLY A 574 9.78 -23.73 -1.28
N TYR A 575 9.37 -23.52 -2.53
CA TYR A 575 8.09 -22.88 -2.86
C TYR A 575 6.90 -23.75 -2.42
N VAL A 576 5.98 -23.15 -1.67
CA VAL A 576 4.72 -23.77 -1.25
C VAL A 576 3.57 -23.01 -1.92
N PRO A 577 2.83 -23.62 -2.86
CA PRO A 577 1.70 -22.98 -3.51
C PRO A 577 0.61 -22.57 -2.52
N ALA A 578 0.23 -21.29 -2.53
CA ALA A 578 -0.90 -20.81 -1.75
C ALA A 578 -2.22 -21.20 -2.43
N ASP A 579 -2.87 -22.25 -1.94
CA ASP A 579 -4.20 -22.65 -2.38
C ASP A 579 -5.28 -22.08 -1.44
N LYS A 580 -6.01 -21.08 -1.93
CA LYS A 580 -7.13 -20.47 -1.19
C LYS A 580 -8.23 -21.48 -0.89
N ARG A 581 -8.50 -22.39 -1.83
CA ARG A 581 -9.54 -23.40 -1.68
C ARG A 581 -9.14 -24.41 -0.61
N GLN A 582 -7.87 -24.82 -0.58
CA GLN A 582 -7.37 -25.69 0.48
C GLN A 582 -7.50 -25.03 1.86
N LYS A 583 -7.12 -23.75 2.01
CA LYS A 583 -7.30 -23.01 3.28
C LYS A 583 -8.76 -22.93 3.70
N LEU A 584 -9.65 -22.66 2.76
CA LEU A 584 -11.10 -22.64 2.98
C LEU A 584 -11.61 -24.01 3.43
N GLU A 585 -11.22 -25.07 2.75
CA GLU A 585 -11.59 -26.44 3.10
C GLU A 585 -11.03 -26.87 4.46
N MET A 586 -9.82 -26.42 4.83
CA MET A 586 -9.24 -26.62 6.16
C MET A 586 -10.05 -25.93 7.25
N ALA A 587 -10.44 -24.65 7.06
CA ALA A 587 -11.27 -23.91 8.01
C ALA A 587 -12.66 -24.56 8.18
N VAL A 588 -13.30 -24.95 7.08
CA VAL A 588 -14.58 -25.67 7.08
C VAL A 588 -14.48 -27.00 7.82
N SER A 589 -13.42 -27.77 7.55
CA SER A 589 -13.18 -29.08 8.19
C SER A 589 -12.89 -28.92 9.67
N TYR A 590 -12.12 -27.89 10.04
CA TYR A 590 -11.83 -27.54 11.43
C TYR A 590 -13.13 -27.27 12.21
N GLU A 591 -13.99 -26.40 11.69
CA GLU A 591 -15.28 -26.09 12.31
C GLU A 591 -16.16 -27.33 12.45
N LYS A 592 -16.33 -28.10 11.37
CA LYS A 592 -17.22 -29.28 11.39
C LYS A 592 -16.76 -30.33 12.40
N LYS A 593 -15.44 -30.53 12.53
CA LYS A 593 -14.89 -31.58 13.40
C LYS A 593 -14.74 -31.14 14.85
N TYR A 594 -14.31 -29.90 15.09
CA TYR A 594 -13.82 -29.49 16.42
C TYR A 594 -14.71 -28.48 17.14
N ARG A 595 -15.73 -27.89 16.51
CA ARG A 595 -16.59 -26.88 17.16
C ARG A 595 -17.28 -27.37 18.44
N LYS A 596 -17.51 -28.69 18.57
CA LYS A 596 -17.99 -29.33 19.81
C LYS A 596 -17.14 -29.00 21.04
N TYR A 597 -15.83 -28.75 20.87
CA TYR A 597 -14.92 -28.42 21.97
C TYR A 597 -15.14 -27.03 22.59
N GLN A 598 -15.96 -26.17 21.97
CA GLN A 598 -16.41 -24.93 22.62
C GLN A 598 -17.25 -25.20 23.88
N ALA A 599 -18.02 -26.29 23.88
CA ALA A 599 -18.91 -26.65 25.00
C ALA A 599 -18.25 -27.61 26.01
N ILE A 600 -17.06 -28.12 25.72
CA ILE A 600 -16.34 -29.07 26.57
C ILE A 600 -15.30 -28.31 27.38
N PRO A 601 -15.33 -28.34 28.73
CA PRO A 601 -14.29 -27.71 29.53
C PRO A 601 -12.90 -28.20 29.14
N GLN A 602 -11.97 -27.26 28.94
CA GLN A 602 -10.58 -27.53 28.60
C GLN A 602 -9.67 -27.13 29.76
N PRO A 603 -8.55 -27.83 30.00
CA PRO A 603 -7.59 -27.40 30.99
C PRO A 603 -6.83 -26.17 30.48
N VAL A 604 -6.27 -25.39 31.40
CA VAL A 604 -5.54 -24.15 31.08
C VAL A 604 -4.04 -24.33 31.30
N ILE A 605 -3.24 -23.61 30.53
CA ILE A 605 -1.79 -23.56 30.72
C ILE A 605 -1.51 -22.67 31.93
N THR A 606 -0.67 -23.13 32.87
CA THR A 606 -0.30 -22.36 34.09
C THR A 606 1.17 -22.00 34.15
N ASP A 607 2.05 -22.81 33.55
CA ASP A 607 3.49 -22.59 33.61
C ASP A 607 4.11 -22.91 32.26
N VAL A 608 5.01 -22.05 31.79
CA VAL A 608 5.74 -22.19 30.52
C VAL A 608 7.23 -22.05 30.79
N ILE A 609 7.96 -23.15 30.60
CA ILE A 609 9.43 -23.15 30.56
C ILE A 609 9.84 -23.41 29.13
N THR A 610 10.62 -22.51 28.53
CA THR A 610 10.93 -22.61 27.10
C THR A 610 12.36 -22.19 26.76
N GLN A 611 12.93 -22.86 25.76
CA GLN A 611 14.19 -22.52 25.13
C GLN A 611 13.94 -22.16 23.66
N VAL A 612 14.48 -21.02 23.23
CA VAL A 612 14.30 -20.50 21.87
C VAL A 612 15.67 -20.35 21.23
N HIS A 613 15.96 -21.22 20.27
CA HIS A 613 17.20 -21.23 19.50
C HIS A 613 16.99 -20.44 18.21
N LEU A 614 17.53 -19.22 18.13
CA LEU A 614 17.41 -18.34 16.96
C LEU A 614 18.59 -18.54 16.01
N PHE A 615 18.32 -18.74 14.72
CA PHE A 615 19.33 -18.76 13.67
C PHE A 615 19.03 -17.68 12.61
N PRO A 616 19.19 -16.38 12.95
CA PRO A 616 18.97 -15.24 12.05
C PRO A 616 19.63 -15.41 10.67
N SER A 617 20.90 -15.83 10.65
CA SER A 617 21.69 -16.06 9.43
C SER A 617 21.07 -17.11 8.49
N LEU A 618 20.30 -18.06 9.02
CA LEU A 618 19.62 -19.12 8.27
C LEU A 618 18.12 -18.86 8.06
N GLN A 619 17.58 -17.80 8.65
CA GLN A 619 16.14 -17.47 8.70
C GLN A 619 15.29 -18.59 9.32
N GLN A 620 15.78 -19.17 10.42
CA GLN A 620 15.12 -20.28 11.12
C GLN A 620 15.18 -20.10 12.63
N TYR A 621 14.27 -20.77 13.33
CA TYR A 621 14.39 -20.95 14.77
C TYR A 621 13.83 -22.30 15.20
N THR A 622 14.28 -22.77 16.35
CA THR A 622 13.71 -23.92 17.04
C THR A 622 13.19 -23.48 18.40
N VAL A 623 12.03 -23.99 18.78
CA VAL A 623 11.43 -23.77 20.10
C VAL A 623 11.33 -25.11 20.80
N GLU A 624 11.86 -25.19 22.00
CA GLU A 624 11.61 -26.28 22.94
C GLU A 624 10.81 -25.75 24.11
N GLY A 625 9.77 -26.46 24.52
CA GLY A 625 8.87 -25.99 25.56
C GLY A 625 8.31 -27.12 26.41
N VAL A 626 8.09 -26.81 27.68
CA VAL A 626 7.34 -27.65 28.62
C VAL A 626 6.26 -26.79 29.25
N TYR A 627 5.02 -27.21 29.06
CA TYR A 627 3.87 -26.65 29.77
C TYR A 627 3.55 -27.45 31.01
N THR A 628 3.13 -26.76 32.06
CA THR A 628 2.22 -27.33 33.06
C THR A 628 0.80 -26.92 32.69
N ILE A 629 -0.07 -27.91 32.54
CA ILE A 629 -1.48 -27.75 32.16
C ILE A 629 -2.32 -28.20 33.35
N ARG A 630 -3.26 -27.36 33.81
CA ARG A 630 -4.09 -27.65 34.98
C ARG A 630 -5.57 -27.62 34.64
N ASN A 631 -6.33 -28.58 35.16
CA ASN A 631 -7.78 -28.51 35.10
C ASN A 631 -8.30 -27.54 36.18
N LYS A 632 -8.55 -26.27 35.81
CA LYS A 632 -9.18 -25.29 36.72
C LYS A 632 -10.72 -25.33 36.68
N SER A 633 -11.32 -26.25 35.93
CA SER A 633 -12.77 -26.40 35.89
C SER A 633 -13.28 -27.25 37.06
N ASN A 634 -14.57 -27.11 37.39
CA ASN A 634 -15.22 -27.89 38.45
C ASN A 634 -15.64 -29.31 38.00
N ARG A 635 -15.24 -29.73 36.78
CA ARG A 635 -15.59 -31.04 36.20
C ARG A 635 -14.33 -31.79 35.78
N PRO A 636 -14.31 -33.13 35.87
CA PRO A 636 -13.20 -33.90 35.31
C PRO A 636 -13.09 -33.71 33.79
N VAL A 637 -11.85 -33.59 33.27
CA VAL A 637 -11.58 -33.41 31.84
C VAL A 637 -10.76 -34.57 31.30
N ASN A 638 -11.30 -35.28 30.31
CA ASN A 638 -10.64 -36.37 29.60
C ASN A 638 -10.52 -36.16 28.08
N HIS A 639 -11.20 -35.18 27.52
CA HIS A 639 -11.10 -34.79 26.10
C HIS A 639 -10.39 -33.45 25.98
N ILE A 640 -9.16 -33.46 25.47
CA ILE A 640 -8.34 -32.26 25.31
C ILE A 640 -8.05 -32.07 23.83
N LEU A 641 -8.32 -30.88 23.30
CA LEU A 641 -7.91 -30.52 21.95
C LEU A 641 -6.59 -29.78 22.01
N VAL A 642 -5.57 -30.25 21.31
CA VAL A 642 -4.27 -29.57 21.18
C VAL A 642 -4.09 -29.16 19.73
N SER A 643 -3.74 -27.89 19.51
CA SER A 643 -3.52 -27.32 18.18
C SER A 643 -2.15 -26.67 18.09
N PHE A 644 -1.36 -27.08 17.10
CA PHE A 644 -0.11 -26.50 16.68
C PHE A 644 -0.36 -25.58 15.47
N HIS A 645 0.52 -24.62 15.25
CA HIS A 645 0.41 -23.72 14.10
C HIS A 645 0.96 -24.40 12.84
N ASP A 646 0.25 -24.30 11.72
CA ASP A 646 0.57 -24.98 10.45
C ASP A 646 1.92 -24.59 9.82
N ASP A 647 2.54 -23.52 10.30
CA ASP A 647 3.81 -23.00 9.78
C ASP A 647 5.01 -23.65 10.49
N LEU A 648 4.78 -24.34 11.62
CA LEU A 648 5.82 -25.01 12.39
C LEU A 648 5.77 -26.51 12.16
N LYS A 649 6.95 -27.08 11.97
CA LYS A 649 7.12 -28.53 11.94
C LYS A 649 7.26 -29.05 13.36
N ILE A 650 6.41 -30.00 13.74
CA ILE A 650 6.54 -30.76 14.99
C ILE A 650 7.72 -31.72 14.84
N THR A 651 8.74 -31.57 15.68
CA THR A 651 9.87 -32.51 15.76
C THR A 651 9.65 -33.54 16.86
N GLU A 652 9.09 -33.11 18.00
CA GLU A 652 8.69 -33.95 19.12
C GLU A 652 7.51 -33.27 19.82
N ALA A 653 6.48 -34.02 20.20
CA ALA A 653 5.43 -33.51 21.07
C ALA A 653 4.79 -34.63 21.88
N GLN A 654 4.78 -34.47 23.20
CA GLN A 654 4.35 -35.50 24.14
C GLN A 654 3.48 -34.89 25.23
N PHE A 655 2.28 -35.45 25.41
CA PHE A 655 1.38 -35.11 26.50
C PHE A 655 1.45 -36.18 27.59
N THR A 656 1.86 -35.78 28.79
CA THR A 656 2.01 -36.68 29.95
C THR A 656 1.01 -36.30 31.03
N SER A 657 0.16 -37.24 31.41
CA SER A 657 -0.66 -37.18 32.62
C SER A 657 -0.10 -38.12 33.68
N ALA A 658 -0.68 -38.16 34.88
CA ALA A 658 -0.23 -39.02 35.97
C ALA A 658 -0.24 -40.53 35.61
N SER A 659 -1.10 -40.95 34.67
CA SER A 659 -1.33 -42.37 34.35
C SER A 659 -0.86 -42.78 32.96
N GLU A 660 -0.62 -41.84 32.05
CA GLU A 660 -0.29 -42.15 30.66
C GLU A 660 0.48 -41.03 29.97
N THR A 661 1.23 -41.43 28.95
CA THR A 661 2.01 -40.56 28.07
C THR A 661 1.58 -40.82 26.63
N LEU A 662 1.21 -39.76 25.92
CA LEU A 662 0.65 -39.80 24.58
C LEU A 662 1.50 -38.95 23.64
N GLU A 663 1.95 -39.55 22.54
CA GLU A 663 2.66 -38.84 21.48
C GLU A 663 1.68 -38.06 20.60
N ILE A 664 2.10 -36.89 20.13
CA ILE A 664 1.34 -36.03 19.23
C ILE A 664 2.14 -35.82 17.95
N ASP A 665 1.61 -36.29 16.83
CA ASP A 665 2.24 -36.24 15.51
C ASP A 665 1.48 -35.37 14.50
N GLN A 666 0.24 -34.96 14.82
CA GLN A 666 -0.61 -34.15 13.94
C GLN A 666 -0.71 -32.70 14.43
N PRO A 667 -0.87 -31.72 13.50
CA PRO A 667 -1.06 -30.32 13.86
C PRO A 667 -2.28 -30.07 14.75
N ILE A 668 -3.34 -30.87 14.63
CA ILE A 668 -4.50 -30.80 15.51
C ILE A 668 -4.83 -32.21 16.00
N SER A 669 -4.76 -32.42 17.30
CA SER A 669 -4.96 -33.73 17.92
C SER A 669 -6.01 -33.68 19.02
N GLU A 670 -6.95 -34.63 18.96
CA GLU A 670 -7.89 -34.93 20.04
C GLU A 670 -7.22 -35.93 20.99
N ILE A 671 -6.86 -35.48 22.18
CA ILE A 671 -6.28 -36.32 23.23
C ILE A 671 -7.42 -36.87 24.09
N TYR A 672 -7.48 -38.19 24.20
CA TYR A 672 -8.40 -38.90 25.08
C TYR A 672 -7.62 -39.52 26.24
N LEU A 673 -7.91 -39.09 27.45
CA LEU A 673 -7.30 -39.64 28.67
C LEU A 673 -8.15 -40.78 29.23
N ARG A 674 -7.49 -41.91 29.53
CA ARG A 674 -8.08 -43.05 30.25
C ARG A 674 -8.45 -42.68 31.67
N GLN A 675 -7.62 -41.87 32.33
CA GLN A 675 -7.94 -41.26 33.62
C GLN A 675 -8.18 -39.76 33.43
N PRO A 676 -9.40 -39.26 33.68
CA PRO A 676 -9.69 -37.83 33.57
C PRO A 676 -8.84 -37.02 34.53
N LEU A 677 -8.38 -35.84 34.11
CA LEU A 677 -7.84 -34.84 35.02
C LEU A 677 -8.96 -34.36 35.93
N ARG A 678 -8.90 -34.65 37.23
CA ARG A 678 -9.84 -34.13 38.22
C ARG A 678 -9.64 -32.62 38.37
N PRO A 679 -10.61 -31.89 38.95
CA PRO A 679 -10.39 -30.49 39.31
C PRO A 679 -9.09 -30.32 40.10
N ASN A 680 -8.24 -29.39 39.65
CA ASN A 680 -6.88 -29.10 40.11
C ASN A 680 -5.78 -30.12 39.77
N ASP A 681 -6.09 -31.25 39.14
CA ASP A 681 -5.05 -32.14 38.60
C ASP A 681 -4.27 -31.44 37.48
N SER A 682 -3.01 -31.83 37.33
CA SER A 682 -2.09 -31.26 36.36
C SER A 682 -1.52 -32.33 35.41
N ALA A 683 -1.22 -31.91 34.19
CA ALA A 683 -0.54 -32.65 33.14
C ALA A 683 0.62 -31.81 32.59
N LYS A 684 1.48 -32.42 31.79
CA LYS A 684 2.58 -31.74 31.10
C LYS A 684 2.46 -31.93 29.59
N LEU A 685 2.77 -30.89 28.83
CA LEU A 685 2.96 -30.96 27.38
C LEU A 685 4.40 -30.55 27.08
N ARG A 686 5.22 -31.51 26.65
CA ARG A 686 6.57 -31.25 26.12
C ARG A 686 6.50 -31.16 24.61
N PHE A 687 7.18 -30.19 24.02
CA PHE A 687 7.23 -30.05 22.57
C PHE A 687 8.56 -29.46 22.09
N SER A 688 8.92 -29.82 20.87
CA SER A 688 9.99 -29.22 20.07
C SER A 688 9.40 -28.90 18.70
N LEU A 689 9.59 -27.66 18.25
CA LEU A 689 9.02 -27.10 17.03
C LEU A 689 10.10 -26.40 16.23
N GLN A 690 10.08 -26.58 14.91
CA GLN A 690 10.99 -25.91 14.00
C GLN A 690 10.25 -24.99 13.04
N TYR A 691 10.76 -23.78 12.86
CA TYR A 691 10.27 -22.81 11.88
C TYR A 691 11.39 -22.40 10.91
N SER A 692 11.04 -22.25 9.64
CA SER A 692 11.89 -21.61 8.64
C SER A 692 11.02 -21.02 7.54
N TRP A 693 11.49 -19.96 6.89
CA TRP A 693 10.82 -19.39 5.72
C TRP A 693 11.76 -19.25 4.53
N ARG A 694 11.17 -19.07 3.34
CA ARG A 694 11.89 -18.89 2.08
C ARG A 694 11.37 -17.64 1.36
N PRO A 695 12.23 -16.83 0.73
CA PRO A 695 11.83 -15.57 0.10
C PRO A 695 10.78 -15.74 -1.01
N VAL A 696 10.77 -16.88 -1.71
CA VAL A 696 9.75 -17.20 -2.72
C VAL A 696 8.32 -17.26 -2.17
N ASN A 697 8.16 -17.59 -0.88
CA ASN A 697 6.86 -17.67 -0.20
C ASN A 697 6.50 -16.35 0.52
N GLY A 698 7.47 -15.45 0.71
CA GLY A 698 7.32 -14.32 1.64
C GLY A 698 7.62 -14.71 3.09
N HIS A 699 7.70 -13.70 3.96
CA HIS A 699 7.78 -13.88 5.41
C HIS A 699 6.50 -13.36 6.08
N GLN A 700 6.22 -13.83 7.29
CA GLN A 700 5.16 -13.28 8.13
C GLN A 700 5.72 -12.13 8.96
N SER A 701 5.11 -10.95 8.89
CA SER A 701 5.63 -9.73 9.54
C SER A 701 5.76 -9.85 11.07
N PHE A 702 4.85 -10.56 11.74
CA PHE A 702 4.93 -10.83 13.19
C PHE A 702 5.78 -12.05 13.55
N ASN A 703 6.47 -12.65 12.59
CA ASN A 703 7.38 -13.79 12.76
C ASN A 703 8.65 -13.64 11.88
N ALA A 704 9.16 -12.41 11.82
CA ALA A 704 10.25 -12.03 10.93
C ALA A 704 11.60 -12.41 11.55
N ILE A 705 12.02 -13.67 11.36
CA ILE A 705 13.39 -14.12 11.61
C ILE A 705 14.26 -13.74 10.40
N VAL A 706 14.99 -12.65 10.54
CA VAL A 706 15.86 -12.02 9.50
C VAL A 706 17.29 -11.90 10.02
N GLU A 707 18.26 -11.70 9.14
CA GLU A 707 19.68 -11.75 9.49
C GLU A 707 20.03 -10.75 10.59
N ASN A 708 19.47 -9.54 10.58
CA ASN A 708 19.62 -8.55 11.64
C ASN A 708 18.30 -7.82 11.88
N GLY A 709 17.94 -7.53 13.14
CA GLY A 709 16.67 -6.86 13.49
C GLY A 709 15.45 -7.78 13.53
N SER A 710 15.64 -9.06 13.87
CA SER A 710 14.56 -10.06 13.97
C SER A 710 13.53 -9.72 15.05
N PHE A 711 12.25 -9.97 14.75
CA PHE A 711 11.16 -9.91 15.73
C PHE A 711 10.09 -10.96 15.48
N MET A 712 9.69 -11.62 16.54
CA MET A 712 8.62 -12.61 16.54
C MET A 712 7.69 -12.37 17.73
N ARG A 713 6.39 -12.22 17.48
CA ARG A 713 5.35 -12.45 18.50
C ARG A 713 5.20 -13.96 18.68
N ILE A 714 6.25 -14.55 19.24
CA ILE A 714 6.50 -15.99 19.16
C ILE A 714 5.40 -16.80 19.85
N SER A 715 4.71 -16.26 20.85
CA SER A 715 3.61 -16.95 21.53
C SER A 715 2.43 -17.31 20.61
N ARG A 716 2.27 -16.65 19.46
CA ARG A 716 1.25 -17.04 18.44
C ARG A 716 1.54 -18.38 17.76
N TYR A 717 2.79 -18.83 17.85
CA TYR A 717 3.31 -20.02 17.19
C TYR A 717 3.51 -21.19 18.16
N TYR A 718 3.14 -21.00 19.43
CA TYR A 718 3.19 -22.01 20.47
C TYR A 718 1.91 -22.86 20.46
N PRO A 719 1.94 -24.12 20.96
CA PRO A 719 0.77 -24.98 21.01
C PRO A 719 -0.36 -24.37 21.85
N ARG A 720 -1.60 -24.46 21.36
CA ARG A 720 -2.82 -23.94 22.00
C ARG A 720 -3.74 -25.08 22.43
N ILE A 721 -4.44 -24.88 23.55
CA ILE A 721 -5.41 -25.83 24.11
C ILE A 721 -6.82 -25.36 23.81
N GLY A 722 -7.68 -26.29 23.42
CA GLY A 722 -9.10 -26.04 23.14
C GLY A 722 -9.38 -25.51 21.74
N TYR A 723 -10.65 -25.20 21.50
CA TYR A 723 -11.13 -24.71 20.22
C TYR A 723 -10.67 -23.26 19.96
N GLN A 724 -10.21 -23.01 18.74
CA GLN A 724 -9.60 -21.75 18.29
C GLN A 724 -10.56 -21.06 17.30
N SER A 725 -11.24 -20.01 17.73
CA SER A 725 -12.23 -19.31 16.90
C SER A 725 -11.59 -18.55 15.72
N ASP A 726 -10.29 -18.25 15.78
CA ASP A 726 -9.52 -17.66 14.69
C ASP A 726 -9.33 -18.60 13.48
N TYR A 727 -9.64 -19.90 13.63
CA TYR A 727 -9.66 -20.87 12.52
C TYR A 727 -11.04 -20.99 11.86
N GLU A 728 -12.04 -20.23 12.32
CA GLU A 728 -13.36 -20.20 11.69
C GLU A 728 -13.35 -19.43 10.37
N LEU A 729 -14.25 -19.83 9.48
CA LEU A 729 -14.51 -19.13 8.24
C LEU A 729 -15.32 -17.86 8.49
N MET A 730 -14.76 -16.67 8.27
CA MET A 730 -15.48 -15.43 8.62
C MET A 730 -16.52 -14.98 7.58
N ASP A 731 -16.34 -15.32 6.29
CA ASP A 731 -17.21 -14.82 5.22
C ASP A 731 -18.61 -15.44 5.25
N SER A 732 -19.63 -14.60 5.39
CA SER A 732 -21.02 -15.05 5.53
C SER A 732 -21.60 -15.77 4.31
N ILE A 733 -21.13 -15.46 3.09
CA ILE A 733 -21.57 -16.14 1.86
C ILE A 733 -20.94 -17.53 1.82
N GLU A 734 -19.63 -17.61 2.03
CA GLU A 734 -18.89 -18.88 2.00
C GLU A 734 -19.43 -19.81 3.10
N ARG A 735 -19.71 -19.30 4.31
CA ARG A 735 -20.34 -20.08 5.38
C ARG A 735 -21.67 -20.70 4.97
N LYS A 736 -22.55 -19.93 4.31
CA LYS A 736 -23.84 -20.44 3.80
C LYS A 736 -23.62 -21.53 2.74
N GLN A 737 -22.67 -21.35 1.84
CA GLN A 737 -22.33 -22.34 0.81
C GLN A 737 -21.88 -23.68 1.41
N TYR A 738 -21.13 -23.65 2.51
CA TYR A 738 -20.66 -24.86 3.21
C TYR A 738 -21.61 -25.42 4.27
N GLY A 739 -22.79 -24.80 4.45
CA GLY A 739 -23.80 -25.19 5.45
C GLY A 739 -23.34 -24.97 6.89
N LEU A 740 -22.48 -23.97 7.14
CA LEU A 740 -22.01 -23.62 8.47
C LEU A 740 -22.99 -22.66 9.17
N GLY A 741 -23.13 -22.78 10.50
CA GLY A 741 -23.86 -21.81 11.33
C GLY A 741 -23.18 -20.43 11.35
N PRO A 742 -23.63 -19.45 12.16
CA PRO A 742 -22.90 -18.19 12.31
C PRO A 742 -21.51 -18.41 12.89
N ALA A 743 -20.55 -17.54 12.56
CA ALA A 743 -19.24 -17.53 13.21
C ALA A 743 -19.39 -17.16 14.69
N THR A 744 -18.44 -17.57 15.53
CA THR A 744 -18.44 -17.23 16.95
C THR A 744 -18.43 -15.72 17.14
N PRO A 745 -19.51 -15.11 17.67
CA PRO A 745 -19.59 -13.66 17.79
C PRO A 745 -18.69 -13.15 18.92
N LEU A 746 -18.28 -11.89 18.82
CA LEU A 746 -17.71 -11.19 19.97
C LEU A 746 -18.74 -11.16 21.10
N LYS A 747 -18.30 -11.47 22.33
CA LYS A 747 -19.15 -11.41 23.52
C LYS A 747 -19.69 -9.99 23.71
N ARG A 748 -20.96 -9.87 24.09
CA ARG A 748 -21.60 -8.58 24.37
C ARG A 748 -21.23 -8.07 25.76
N ILE A 749 -21.35 -6.76 25.95
CA ILE A 749 -21.08 -6.16 27.26
C ILE A 749 -21.98 -6.72 28.39
N GLN A 750 -23.23 -7.13 28.08
CA GLN A 750 -24.17 -7.67 29.07
C GLN A 750 -24.03 -9.17 29.34
N ASP A 751 -23.22 -9.90 28.55
CA ASP A 751 -23.08 -11.35 28.72
C ASP A 751 -22.47 -11.67 30.09
N PRO A 752 -22.84 -12.80 30.73
CA PRO A 752 -22.24 -13.20 32.01
C PRO A 752 -20.71 -13.20 31.97
N ARG A 753 -20.08 -12.79 33.06
CA ARG A 753 -18.63 -12.88 33.21
C ARG A 753 -18.28 -14.24 33.77
N GLU A 754 -17.28 -14.88 33.18
CA GLU A 754 -16.74 -16.13 33.67
C GLU A 754 -15.41 -15.83 34.38
N PRO A 755 -15.17 -16.42 35.56
CA PRO A 755 -13.84 -16.37 36.19
C PRO A 755 -12.83 -17.00 35.23
N ALA A 756 -11.85 -16.23 34.79
CA ALA A 756 -10.83 -16.68 33.87
C ALA A 756 -9.47 -16.47 34.52
N ASP A 757 -8.94 -17.55 35.09
CA ASP A 757 -7.59 -17.62 35.66
C ASP A 757 -6.68 -18.36 34.65
N ASP A 758 -6.33 -17.66 33.58
CA ASP A 758 -5.56 -18.15 32.42
C ASP A 758 -4.17 -17.48 32.28
N LEU A 759 -3.68 -16.90 33.37
CA LEU A 759 -2.32 -16.35 33.44
C LEU A 759 -1.29 -17.47 33.58
N ILE A 760 -0.09 -17.21 33.06
CA ILE A 760 1.05 -18.15 33.08
C ILE A 760 2.24 -17.58 33.83
N THR A 761 3.00 -18.46 34.49
CA THR A 761 4.40 -18.18 34.80
C THR A 761 5.25 -18.44 33.54
N LEU A 762 6.27 -17.60 33.29
CA LEU A 762 7.12 -17.71 32.11
C LEU A 762 8.60 -17.64 32.49
N ALA A 763 9.33 -18.69 32.15
CA ALA A 763 10.79 -18.72 32.17
C ALA A 763 11.30 -19.07 30.76
N MET A 764 12.14 -18.19 30.20
CA MET A 764 12.58 -18.28 28.81
C MET A 764 14.11 -18.17 28.72
N THR A 765 14.74 -19.13 28.05
CA THR A 765 16.13 -19.04 27.62
C THR A 765 16.16 -18.82 26.11
N ILE A 766 16.87 -17.79 25.66
CA ILE A 766 17.02 -17.49 24.24
C ILE A 766 18.50 -17.54 23.90
N ASP A 767 18.85 -18.21 22.81
CA ASP A 767 20.17 -18.06 22.21
C ASP A 767 20.10 -17.63 20.76
N THR A 768 21.12 -16.90 20.34
CA THR A 768 21.22 -16.30 19.01
C THR A 768 22.67 -16.32 18.51
N ASP A 769 22.85 -15.93 17.25
CA ASP A 769 24.14 -15.86 16.58
C ASP A 769 25.10 -14.90 17.32
N ASP A 770 26.41 -15.15 17.18
CA ASP A 770 27.43 -14.30 17.80
C ASP A 770 27.32 -12.84 17.34
N GLY A 771 27.70 -11.90 18.21
CA GLY A 771 27.53 -10.46 17.97
C GLY A 771 26.10 -9.92 18.10
N GLN A 772 25.07 -10.78 18.18
CA GLN A 772 23.70 -10.33 18.45
C GLN A 772 23.32 -10.39 19.93
N THR A 773 22.37 -9.53 20.30
CA THR A 773 21.73 -9.53 21.61
C THR A 773 20.24 -9.86 21.44
N ALA A 774 19.79 -10.90 22.14
CA ALA A 774 18.38 -11.27 22.17
C ALA A 774 17.64 -10.55 23.30
N VAL A 775 16.39 -10.19 23.05
CA VAL A 775 15.48 -9.58 24.04
C VAL A 775 14.24 -10.45 24.15
N GLY A 776 13.98 -10.93 25.37
CA GLY A 776 12.77 -11.67 25.74
C GLY A 776 11.82 -10.86 26.60
N ILE A 777 10.92 -11.56 27.30
CA ILE A 777 9.90 -10.97 28.18
C ILE A 777 10.24 -11.24 29.64
N GLY A 778 10.08 -10.22 30.50
CA GLY A 778 10.43 -10.29 31.91
C GLY A 778 11.85 -9.77 32.20
N GLU A 779 12.36 -10.07 33.40
CA GLU A 779 13.66 -9.58 33.85
C GLU A 779 14.80 -10.46 33.32
N LEU A 780 15.86 -9.83 32.80
CA LEU A 780 17.09 -10.54 32.42
C LEU A 780 17.80 -11.05 33.68
N LYS A 781 17.86 -12.37 33.83
CA LYS A 781 18.52 -13.05 34.97
C LYS A 781 19.98 -13.36 34.71
N LYS A 782 20.29 -13.82 33.49
CA LYS A 782 21.61 -14.29 33.13
C LYS A 782 21.90 -14.03 31.66
N LYS A 783 23.13 -13.61 31.37
CA LYS A 783 23.69 -13.52 30.02
C LYS A 783 25.02 -14.26 30.00
N TRP A 784 25.27 -15.10 29.00
CA TRP A 784 26.54 -15.78 28.80
C TRP A 784 26.76 -16.09 27.31
N SER A 785 27.97 -16.49 26.95
CA SER A 785 28.29 -16.97 25.61
C SER A 785 28.83 -18.39 25.72
N ASP A 786 28.39 -19.29 24.84
CA ASP A 786 28.87 -20.66 24.74
C ASP A 786 28.92 -21.10 23.28
N LYS A 787 29.97 -21.83 22.88
CA LYS A 787 30.14 -22.39 21.52
C LYS A 787 29.86 -21.39 20.37
N GLY A 788 30.25 -20.13 20.52
CA GLY A 788 30.04 -19.09 19.50
C GLY A 788 28.58 -18.65 19.35
N ARG A 789 27.77 -18.77 20.40
CA ARG A 789 26.39 -18.27 20.49
C ARG A 789 26.20 -17.50 21.79
N ASN A 790 25.31 -16.51 21.76
CA ASN A 790 24.98 -15.69 22.93
C ASN A 790 23.65 -16.14 23.53
N TYR A 791 23.64 -16.38 24.84
CA TYR A 791 22.52 -16.89 25.61
C TYR A 791 22.00 -15.85 26.60
N PHE A 792 20.68 -15.80 26.75
CA PHE A 792 19.96 -14.86 27.59
C PHE A 792 18.81 -15.57 28.31
N GLN A 793 18.77 -15.49 29.63
CA GLN A 793 17.70 -16.07 30.43
C GLN A 793 16.82 -14.97 31.00
N PHE A 794 15.54 -15.01 30.67
CA PHE A 794 14.49 -14.08 31.10
C PHE A 794 13.44 -14.80 31.95
N GLU A 795 12.88 -14.09 32.91
CA GLU A 795 11.82 -14.63 33.78
C GLU A 795 10.82 -13.53 34.13
N ALA A 796 9.53 -13.81 33.97
CA ALA A 796 8.47 -12.94 34.44
C ALA A 796 8.32 -13.09 35.96
N MET A 797 8.34 -11.97 36.69
CA MET A 797 8.26 -11.98 38.15
C MET A 797 6.85 -12.28 38.66
N ASP A 798 5.82 -11.83 37.93
CA ASP A 798 4.40 -12.08 38.20
C ASP A 798 3.80 -12.90 37.05
N PRO A 799 2.68 -13.61 37.26
CA PRO A 799 1.95 -14.28 36.17
C PRO A 799 1.49 -13.30 35.09
N ILE A 800 1.69 -13.67 33.83
CA ILE A 800 1.41 -12.84 32.66
C ILE A 800 0.36 -13.52 31.76
N PRO A 801 -0.39 -12.79 30.92
CA PRO A 801 -1.20 -13.43 29.88
C PRO A 801 -0.32 -14.27 28.94
N PHE A 802 -0.91 -15.25 28.23
CA PHE A 802 -0.22 -16.07 27.21
C PHE A 802 0.15 -15.24 25.96
N ARG A 803 1.02 -14.26 26.15
CA ARG A 803 1.42 -13.26 25.18
C ARG A 803 2.87 -12.85 25.47
N PHE A 804 3.77 -13.31 24.62
CA PHE A 804 5.19 -13.00 24.72
C PHE A 804 5.85 -12.94 23.34
N ALA A 805 6.97 -12.23 23.26
CA ALA A 805 7.68 -11.96 22.02
C ALA A 805 9.19 -12.04 22.25
N VAL A 806 9.92 -12.16 21.14
CA VAL A 806 11.38 -12.25 21.12
C VAL A 806 11.90 -11.37 19.99
N SER A 807 13.01 -10.67 20.23
CA SER A 807 13.79 -10.01 19.17
C SER A 807 15.27 -10.37 19.25
N SER A 808 15.99 -10.20 18.14
CA SER A 808 17.45 -10.35 18.09
C SER A 808 18.06 -9.44 17.04
N ALA A 809 19.09 -8.68 17.42
CA ALA A 809 19.85 -7.84 16.50
C ALA A 809 21.24 -7.51 17.04
N ALA A 810 22.07 -6.90 16.19
CA ALA A 810 23.31 -6.24 16.57
C ALA A 810 22.99 -4.84 17.14
N TYR A 811 22.68 -4.77 18.44
CA TYR A 811 22.27 -3.53 19.11
C TYR A 811 23.44 -2.73 19.67
N LYS A 812 23.33 -1.39 19.60
CA LYS A 812 23.95 -0.47 20.56
C LYS A 812 22.99 -0.30 21.75
N ILE A 813 23.52 -0.29 22.97
CA ILE A 813 22.71 -0.28 24.20
C ILE A 813 23.03 0.96 25.02
N LYS A 814 22.01 1.70 25.46
CA LYS A 814 22.11 2.80 26.41
C LYS A 814 21.19 2.56 27.59
N SER A 815 21.74 2.58 28.81
CA SER A 815 21.00 2.30 30.03
C SER A 815 21.17 3.40 31.08
N VAL A 816 20.08 3.74 31.77
CA VAL A 816 20.05 4.75 32.84
C VAL A 816 19.19 4.23 34.00
N LEU A 817 19.67 4.44 35.22
CA LEU A 817 18.91 4.16 36.44
C LEU A 817 18.02 5.36 36.80
N HIS A 818 16.73 5.10 37.09
CA HIS A 818 15.75 6.10 37.51
C HIS A 818 14.89 5.53 38.63
N ASP A 819 15.00 6.05 39.85
CA ASP A 819 14.25 5.58 41.03
C ASP A 819 14.26 4.05 41.23
N SER A 820 15.44 3.43 41.12
CA SER A 820 15.63 1.96 41.21
C SER A 820 15.08 1.15 40.03
N ILE A 821 14.59 1.80 38.96
CA ILE A 821 14.16 1.17 37.71
C ILE A 821 15.24 1.42 36.65
N THR A 822 15.75 0.34 36.03
CA THR A 822 16.71 0.47 34.92
C THR A 822 15.96 0.66 33.61
N ILE A 823 16.17 1.80 32.96
CA ILE A 823 15.66 2.09 31.61
C ILE A 823 16.78 1.74 30.63
N SER A 824 16.54 0.78 29.74
CA SER A 824 17.48 0.37 28.68
C SER A 824 16.86 0.61 27.31
N VAL A 825 17.65 1.16 26.39
CA VAL A 825 17.27 1.34 24.98
C VAL A 825 18.29 0.62 24.12
N LEU A 826 17.81 -0.33 23.32
CA LEU A 826 18.57 -1.14 22.38
C LEU A 826 18.16 -0.71 20.97
N TYR A 827 19.12 -0.21 20.19
CA TYR A 827 18.86 0.48 18.93
C TYR A 827 19.94 0.16 17.90
N HIS A 828 19.62 0.40 16.63
CA HIS A 828 20.57 0.34 15.52
C HIS A 828 21.69 1.38 15.74
N PRO A 829 22.98 1.05 15.55
CA PRO A 829 24.08 1.97 15.84
C PRO A 829 23.97 3.37 15.19
N GLU A 830 23.30 3.47 14.04
CA GLU A 830 23.10 4.74 13.31
C GLU A 830 21.89 5.55 13.80
N HIS A 831 21.06 5.01 14.71
CA HIS A 831 19.77 5.59 15.12
C HIS A 831 19.81 6.25 16.52
N GLU A 832 20.96 6.76 16.92
CA GLU A 832 21.15 7.33 18.27
C GLU A 832 20.34 8.63 18.52
N VAL A 833 19.95 9.34 17.45
CA VAL A 833 19.41 10.72 17.48
C VAL A 833 18.25 10.93 18.47
N ASN A 834 17.41 9.91 18.65
CA ASN A 834 16.17 10.00 19.43
C ASN A 834 16.24 9.29 20.79
N VAL A 835 17.32 8.55 21.06
CA VAL A 835 17.47 7.70 22.25
C VAL A 835 17.39 8.50 23.55
N ASP A 836 18.06 9.65 23.63
CA ASP A 836 18.02 10.48 24.84
C ASP A 836 16.63 11.06 25.12
N HIS A 837 15.88 11.36 24.06
CA HIS A 837 14.53 11.88 24.22
C HIS A 837 13.57 10.78 24.67
N LEU A 838 13.72 9.56 24.14
CA LEU A 838 13.00 8.37 24.58
C LEU A 838 13.25 8.09 26.07
N ILE A 839 14.50 8.14 26.53
CA ILE A 839 14.82 7.95 27.95
C ILE A 839 14.14 9.02 28.82
N ARG A 840 14.16 10.30 28.40
CA ARG A 840 13.47 11.37 29.14
C ARG A 840 11.96 11.15 29.21
N ASN A 841 11.35 10.74 28.10
CA ASN A 841 9.92 10.43 28.07
C ASN A 841 9.59 9.24 28.99
N ALA A 842 10.37 8.16 28.93
CA ALA A 842 10.19 7.00 29.79
C ALA A 842 10.25 7.36 31.28
N LYS A 843 11.20 8.22 31.69
CA LYS A 843 11.26 8.74 33.07
C LYS A 843 9.98 9.48 33.46
N LEU A 844 9.52 10.40 32.60
CA LEU A 844 8.30 11.16 32.87
C LEU A 844 7.06 10.27 32.99
N THR A 845 6.94 9.28 32.11
CA THR A 845 5.85 8.30 32.11
C THR A 845 5.86 7.47 33.39
N LEU A 846 7.03 6.97 33.80
CA LEU A 846 7.19 6.26 35.08
C LEU A 846 6.77 7.15 36.26
N ASP A 847 7.23 8.40 36.31
CA ASP A 847 6.92 9.34 37.40
C ASP A 847 5.42 9.64 37.48
N TYR A 848 4.80 9.93 36.34
CA TYR A 848 3.37 10.25 36.28
C TYR A 848 2.51 9.04 36.63
N CYS A 849 2.75 7.88 36.03
CA CYS A 849 1.96 6.67 36.27
C CYS A 849 2.14 6.15 37.70
N ARG A 850 3.36 6.17 38.26
CA ARG A 850 3.60 5.77 39.65
C ARG A 850 2.89 6.67 40.64
N SER A 851 2.92 7.99 40.40
CA SER A 851 2.29 8.97 41.28
C SER A 851 0.76 8.93 41.22
N ASN A 852 0.19 8.59 40.06
CA ASN A 852 -1.26 8.65 39.83
C ASN A 852 -1.98 7.29 39.90
N PHE A 853 -1.42 6.24 39.32
CA PHE A 853 -2.14 4.97 39.11
C PHE A 853 -1.70 3.85 40.05
N GLY A 854 -0.41 3.80 40.40
CA GLY A 854 0.14 2.77 41.31
C GLY A 854 1.56 2.37 40.93
N ALA A 855 2.19 1.55 41.78
CA ALA A 855 3.58 1.15 41.61
C ALA A 855 3.84 0.44 40.27
N TYR A 856 5.03 0.67 39.71
CA TYR A 856 5.49 -0.05 38.52
C TYR A 856 5.87 -1.49 38.91
N PRO A 857 5.36 -2.53 38.22
CA PRO A 857 5.52 -3.92 38.65
C PRO A 857 6.90 -4.54 38.33
N PHE A 858 7.75 -3.88 37.56
CA PHE A 858 9.05 -4.42 37.12
C PHE A 858 10.24 -3.62 37.67
N LYS A 859 11.44 -4.19 37.60
CA LYS A 859 12.72 -3.56 37.97
C LYS A 859 13.41 -2.91 36.77
N SER A 860 12.95 -3.24 35.56
CA SER A 860 13.49 -2.66 34.34
C SER A 860 12.39 -2.33 33.32
N VAL A 861 12.74 -1.47 32.37
CA VAL A 861 12.02 -1.24 31.12
C VAL A 861 13.03 -1.26 29.98
N CYS A 862 12.79 -2.10 28.99
CA CYS A 862 13.65 -2.31 27.84
C CYS A 862 12.91 -1.88 26.57
N PHE A 863 13.38 -0.83 25.89
CA PHE A 863 12.94 -0.48 24.54
C PHE A 863 13.88 -1.14 23.54
N ALA A 864 13.35 -1.98 22.65
CA ALA A 864 14.12 -2.66 21.61
C ALA A 864 13.60 -2.28 20.22
N GLU A 865 14.49 -1.71 19.41
CA GLU A 865 14.22 -1.41 18.02
C GLU A 865 14.19 -2.68 17.16
N VAL A 866 13.29 -2.78 16.18
CA VAL A 866 13.18 -3.93 15.28
C VAL A 866 13.12 -3.51 13.81
N SER A 867 13.52 -4.40 12.90
CA SER A 867 13.57 -4.15 11.45
C SER A 867 12.21 -3.81 10.85
N SER A 868 12.18 -3.02 9.76
CA SER A 868 11.01 -2.74 8.93
C SER A 868 10.41 -3.96 8.21
N PHE A 869 11.07 -5.13 8.29
CA PHE A 869 10.46 -6.42 7.92
C PHE A 869 9.27 -6.74 8.84
N THR A 870 9.31 -6.25 10.08
CA THR A 870 8.16 -6.29 10.98
C THR A 870 7.21 -5.13 10.71
N LYS A 871 5.97 -5.48 10.35
CA LYS A 871 4.89 -4.55 10.01
C LYS A 871 3.64 -4.88 10.81
N GLY A 872 2.79 -3.87 10.99
CA GLY A 872 1.47 -4.00 11.62
C GLY A 872 1.37 -3.39 13.03
N PHE A 873 2.44 -2.79 13.54
CA PHE A 873 2.44 -1.94 14.74
C PHE A 873 3.57 -0.92 14.64
N ALA A 874 3.47 0.19 15.39
CA ALA A 874 4.57 1.14 15.57
C ALA A 874 5.33 0.87 16.87
N GLY A 875 4.61 0.50 17.94
CA GLY A 875 5.14 -0.09 19.16
C GLY A 875 4.26 -1.24 19.66
N THR A 876 4.82 -2.09 20.53
CA THR A 876 4.04 -3.08 21.29
C THR A 876 4.70 -3.35 22.63
N ALA A 877 3.96 -3.13 23.71
CA ALA A 877 4.42 -3.40 25.06
C ALA A 877 4.16 -4.85 25.52
N TYR A 878 5.12 -5.35 26.30
CA TYR A 878 5.12 -6.62 27.01
C TYR A 878 5.75 -6.42 28.40
N PRO A 879 5.56 -7.36 29.35
CA PRO A 879 6.23 -7.34 30.64
C PRO A 879 7.74 -7.02 30.54
N ALA A 880 8.14 -5.86 31.10
CA ALA A 880 9.48 -5.27 31.08
C ALA A 880 10.11 -4.94 29.69
N SER A 881 9.45 -5.27 28.57
CA SER A 881 10.01 -5.12 27.21
C SER A 881 9.02 -4.48 26.25
N ILE A 882 9.46 -3.48 25.49
CA ILE A 882 8.68 -2.74 24.49
C ILE A 882 9.44 -2.82 23.17
N PHE A 883 8.80 -3.35 22.13
CA PHE A 883 9.39 -3.47 20.79
C PHE A 883 8.81 -2.38 19.89
N MET A 884 9.66 -1.69 19.12
CA MET A 884 9.22 -0.61 18.23
C MET A 884 9.94 -0.68 16.90
N THR A 885 9.25 -0.35 15.80
CA THR A 885 9.85 -0.43 14.46
C THR A 885 10.83 0.71 14.21
N GLU A 886 11.89 0.45 13.44
CA GLU A 886 12.95 1.42 13.15
C GLU A 886 12.44 2.73 12.53
N ASP A 887 11.41 2.64 11.70
CA ASP A 887 10.96 3.71 10.81
C ASP A 887 9.91 4.66 11.43
N MET A 888 9.52 4.44 12.69
CA MET A 888 8.45 5.20 13.36
C MET A 888 8.94 6.07 14.52
N LEU A 889 9.94 5.60 15.28
CA LEU A 889 10.42 6.31 16.47
C LEU A 889 11.93 6.57 16.43
N PHE A 890 12.72 5.53 16.20
CA PHE A 890 14.17 5.62 16.28
C PHE A 890 14.76 6.44 15.12
N HIS A 891 14.30 6.19 13.90
CA HIS A 891 14.73 6.88 12.68
C HIS A 891 13.71 7.93 12.17
N ALA A 892 13.20 8.75 13.09
CA ALA A 892 12.26 9.83 12.78
C ALA A 892 12.88 11.23 13.05
N ASN A 893 12.59 12.21 12.20
CA ASN A 893 13.02 13.59 12.36
C ASN A 893 12.02 14.41 13.19
N ILE A 894 12.04 14.19 14.50
CA ILE A 894 11.18 14.89 15.47
C ILE A 894 11.53 16.38 15.65
N LYS A 895 12.66 16.85 15.09
CA LYS A 895 13.10 18.25 15.22
C LYS A 895 12.57 19.14 14.10
N ALA A 896 12.06 18.56 13.01
CA ALA A 896 11.57 19.32 11.87
C ALA A 896 10.30 20.12 12.20
N ASP A 897 9.38 19.51 12.95
CA ASP A 897 8.22 20.18 13.51
C ASP A 897 8.20 20.02 15.03
N GLN A 898 8.58 21.08 15.75
CA GLN A 898 8.60 21.09 17.22
C GLN A 898 7.21 20.89 17.85
N LYS A 899 6.13 20.96 17.06
CA LYS A 899 4.77 20.69 17.53
C LYS A 899 4.46 19.19 17.60
N GLN A 900 5.30 18.33 17.03
CA GLN A 900 5.06 16.88 16.90
C GLN A 900 6.12 16.09 17.66
N ASP A 901 5.80 15.75 18.91
CA ASP A 901 6.64 14.87 19.73
C ASP A 901 6.06 13.45 19.74
N VAL A 902 6.35 12.71 18.67
CA VAL A 902 5.85 11.35 18.50
C VAL A 902 6.53 10.35 19.42
N ILE A 903 7.68 10.72 20.00
CA ILE A 903 8.28 9.91 21.06
C ILE A 903 7.40 9.97 22.29
N ASN A 904 6.92 11.15 22.68
CA ASN A 904 5.94 11.24 23.74
C ASN A 904 4.65 10.50 23.41
N GLU A 905 4.14 10.67 22.19
CA GLU A 905 2.90 10.01 21.77
C GLU A 905 3.03 8.49 21.85
N LEU A 906 4.03 7.93 21.18
CA LEU A 906 4.13 6.49 21.01
C LEU A 906 4.81 5.82 22.22
N ALA A 907 5.96 6.29 22.69
CA ALA A 907 6.65 5.61 23.78
C ALA A 907 5.91 5.76 25.13
N GLY A 908 5.31 6.93 25.38
CA GLY A 908 4.47 7.16 26.55
C GLY A 908 3.22 6.29 26.53
N HIS A 909 2.53 6.22 25.39
CA HIS A 909 1.38 5.33 25.17
C HIS A 909 1.76 3.87 25.40
N GLU A 910 2.81 3.37 24.72
CA GLU A 910 3.23 1.97 24.84
C GLU A 910 3.65 1.62 26.27
N LEU A 911 4.43 2.48 26.94
CA LEU A 911 4.83 2.24 28.33
C LEU A 911 3.62 2.27 29.28
N SER A 912 2.62 3.12 29.01
CA SER A 912 1.39 3.18 29.80
C SER A 912 0.55 1.89 29.71
N HIS A 913 0.67 1.12 28.63
CA HIS A 913 0.02 -0.19 28.55
C HIS A 913 0.48 -1.14 29.66
N LEU A 914 1.63 -0.93 30.32
CA LEU A 914 2.01 -1.74 31.48
C LEU A 914 1.11 -1.52 32.71
N TRP A 915 0.30 -0.46 32.72
CA TRP A 915 -0.86 -0.29 33.60
C TRP A 915 -2.17 -0.66 32.88
N TRP A 916 -2.32 -0.27 31.61
CA TRP A 916 -3.57 -0.38 30.82
C TRP A 916 -3.64 -1.60 29.89
N GLY A 917 -3.13 -2.75 30.29
CA GLY A 917 -3.18 -3.97 29.47
C GLY A 917 -2.00 -4.88 29.75
N GLY A 918 -1.97 -6.06 29.12
CA GLY A 918 -0.77 -6.90 28.98
C GLY A 918 -0.10 -7.46 30.24
N ASN A 919 -0.45 -7.00 31.44
CA ASN A 919 0.05 -7.49 32.72
C ASN A 919 -0.86 -7.12 33.91
N GLN A 920 -1.05 -5.83 34.21
CA GLN A 920 -1.83 -5.38 35.39
C GLN A 920 -3.33 -5.53 35.22
N ILE A 921 -3.84 -5.32 34.01
CA ILE A 921 -5.20 -5.67 33.63
C ILE A 921 -5.17 -6.57 32.39
N VAL A 922 -6.03 -7.59 32.40
CA VAL A 922 -6.30 -8.44 31.24
C VAL A 922 -7.80 -8.36 30.96
N PRO A 923 -8.25 -7.43 30.09
CA PRO A 923 -9.67 -7.28 29.78
C PRO A 923 -10.32 -8.56 29.30
N ASP A 924 -11.61 -8.73 29.60
CA ASP A 924 -12.40 -9.78 28.97
C ASP A 924 -12.53 -9.49 27.47
N ILE A 925 -12.38 -10.51 26.63
CA ILE A 925 -12.44 -10.38 25.17
C ILE A 925 -13.91 -10.24 24.76
N ARG A 926 -14.42 -9.00 24.83
CA ARG A 926 -15.80 -8.60 24.54
C ARG A 926 -15.89 -7.17 24.02
N GLU A 927 -17.10 -6.72 23.68
CA GLU A 927 -17.38 -5.29 23.40
C GLU A 927 -16.78 -4.39 24.49
N GLY A 928 -16.08 -3.32 24.09
CA GLY A 928 -15.44 -2.39 25.02
C GLY A 928 -14.08 -2.82 25.58
N ALA A 929 -13.53 -3.99 25.18
CA ALA A 929 -12.19 -4.40 25.62
C ALA A 929 -11.11 -3.40 25.18
N ALA A 930 -11.20 -2.90 23.93
CA ALA A 930 -10.25 -1.93 23.37
C ALA A 930 -10.31 -0.56 24.06
N PHE A 931 -11.44 -0.21 24.69
CA PHE A 931 -11.53 0.99 25.52
C PHE A 931 -10.59 0.90 26.74
N LEU A 932 -10.57 -0.25 27.42
CA LEU A 932 -9.70 -0.42 28.59
C LEU A 932 -8.21 -0.40 28.26
N THR A 933 -7.83 -0.74 27.01
CA THR A 933 -6.42 -0.75 26.60
C THR A 933 -5.99 0.52 25.90
N GLU A 934 -6.69 0.92 24.83
CA GLU A 934 -6.25 2.02 23.97
C GLU A 934 -6.72 3.38 24.50
N THR A 935 -7.97 3.49 24.96
CA THR A 935 -8.49 4.78 25.43
C THR A 935 -7.78 5.26 26.69
N LEU A 936 -7.50 4.36 27.64
CA LEU A 936 -6.80 4.70 28.87
C LEU A 936 -5.32 5.06 28.63
N ALA A 937 -4.68 4.37 27.69
CA ALA A 937 -3.32 4.70 27.24
C ALA A 937 -3.29 6.07 26.55
N MET A 938 -4.24 6.36 25.66
CA MET A 938 -4.38 7.68 25.03
C MET A 938 -4.65 8.81 26.02
N TYR A 939 -5.46 8.58 27.07
CA TYR A 939 -5.63 9.56 28.14
C TYR A 939 -4.31 9.84 28.85
N THR A 940 -3.54 8.78 29.16
CA THR A 940 -2.23 8.91 29.80
C THR A 940 -1.27 9.70 28.91
N GLU A 941 -1.23 9.40 27.62
CA GLU A 941 -0.48 10.15 26.62
C GLU A 941 -0.82 11.65 26.65
N MET A 942 -2.11 12.01 26.66
CA MET A 942 -2.54 13.41 26.70
C MET A 942 -2.10 14.12 27.99
N MET A 943 -2.12 13.44 29.14
CA MET A 943 -1.66 14.02 30.40
C MET A 943 -0.14 14.20 30.46
N LEU A 944 0.62 13.26 29.87
CA LEU A 944 2.06 13.41 29.69
C LEU A 944 2.39 14.59 28.77
N TYR A 945 1.67 14.69 27.65
CA TYR A 945 1.82 15.79 26.70
C TYR A 945 1.50 17.14 27.36
N LYS A 946 0.41 17.22 28.16
CA LYS A 946 0.07 18.40 28.98
C LYS A 946 1.19 18.76 29.96
N LYS A 947 1.82 17.78 30.61
CA LYS A 947 2.91 18.00 31.56
C LYS A 947 4.20 18.49 30.89
N MET A 948 4.47 18.05 29.66
CA MET A 948 5.65 18.47 28.88
C MET A 948 5.47 19.83 28.23
N TYR A 949 4.31 20.08 27.61
CA TYR A 949 4.11 21.20 26.69
C TYR A 949 3.01 22.18 27.12
N GLY A 950 2.30 21.90 28.22
CA GLY A 950 1.22 22.74 28.72
C GLY A 950 -0.14 22.44 28.11
N ILE A 951 -1.18 23.06 28.67
CA ILE A 951 -2.59 22.81 28.31
C ILE A 951 -2.94 23.23 26.88
N GLU A 952 -2.41 24.36 26.41
CA GLU A 952 -2.71 24.89 25.07
C GLU A 952 -2.23 23.93 23.98
N LYS A 953 -1.02 23.38 24.14
CA LYS A 953 -0.46 22.40 23.21
C LYS A 953 -1.24 21.09 23.24
N MET A 954 -1.64 20.61 24.43
CA MET A 954 -2.52 19.44 24.55
C MET A 954 -3.86 19.68 23.83
N LYS A 955 -4.45 20.87 23.92
CA LYS A 955 -5.70 21.21 23.21
C LYS A 955 -5.54 21.24 21.70
N GLU A 956 -4.44 21.81 21.18
CA GLU A 956 -4.10 21.72 19.75
C GLU A 956 -4.05 20.24 19.30
N ARG A 957 -3.42 19.38 20.11
CA ARG A 957 -3.33 17.94 19.81
C ARG A 957 -4.69 17.25 19.87
N LEU A 958 -5.53 17.59 20.84
CA LEU A 958 -6.87 17.06 20.96
C LEU A 958 -7.74 17.40 19.74
N GLN A 959 -7.57 18.60 19.17
CA GLN A 959 -8.24 18.98 17.92
C GLN A 959 -7.83 18.09 16.74
N VAL A 960 -6.57 17.64 16.67
CA VAL A 960 -6.13 16.66 15.65
C VAL A 960 -6.87 15.33 15.82
N HIS A 961 -6.98 14.81 17.04
CA HIS A 961 -7.75 13.59 17.30
C HIS A 961 -9.24 13.76 16.99
N GLN A 962 -9.84 14.88 17.37
CA GLN A 962 -11.21 15.21 17.01
C GLN A 962 -11.40 15.21 15.49
N GLN A 963 -10.46 15.80 14.75
CA GLN A 963 -10.50 15.84 13.30
C GLN A 963 -10.36 14.46 12.66
N ILE A 964 -9.50 13.57 13.20
CA ILE A 964 -9.39 12.17 12.76
C ILE A 964 -10.73 11.46 12.96
N TYR A 965 -11.32 11.60 14.15
CA TYR A 965 -12.62 11.01 14.46
C TYR A 965 -13.72 11.53 13.51
N ASP A 966 -13.79 12.85 13.29
CA ASP A 966 -14.77 13.47 12.41
C ASP A 966 -14.60 13.06 10.94
N THR A 967 -13.37 12.80 10.51
CA THR A 967 -13.06 12.33 9.16
C THR A 967 -13.47 10.87 8.98
N GLU A 968 -13.31 10.02 10.00
CA GLU A 968 -13.55 8.57 9.90
C GLU A 968 -14.97 8.12 10.28
N LYS A 969 -15.68 8.83 11.18
CA LYS A 969 -16.98 8.40 11.75
C LYS A 969 -18.11 8.15 10.74
N GLY A 970 -17.99 8.66 9.51
CA GLY A 970 -18.93 8.45 8.42
C GLY A 970 -18.62 7.25 7.52
N PHE A 971 -17.55 6.51 7.82
CA PHE A 971 -17.02 5.38 7.02
C PHE A 971 -16.94 4.07 7.82
N SER A 972 -17.42 4.06 9.06
CA SER A 972 -17.39 2.94 9.99
C SER A 972 -18.66 2.89 10.86
N SER A 973 -18.88 1.76 11.53
CA SER A 973 -19.91 1.61 12.56
C SER A 973 -19.69 2.65 13.69
N ASN A 974 -20.60 3.62 13.83
CA ASN A 974 -20.50 4.62 14.89
C ASN A 974 -21.03 4.05 16.21
N GLU A 975 -20.13 3.47 17.00
CA GLU A 975 -20.42 2.81 18.27
C GLU A 975 -20.20 3.74 19.46
N PRO A 976 -20.98 3.58 20.55
CA PRO A 976 -20.64 4.18 21.83
C PRO A 976 -19.25 3.74 22.31
N LEU A 977 -18.51 4.65 22.95
CA LEU A 977 -17.12 4.41 23.36
C LEU A 977 -16.99 3.19 24.29
N TYR A 978 -17.95 2.97 25.21
CA TYR A 978 -17.92 1.82 26.12
C TYR A 978 -18.10 0.45 25.45
N LYS A 979 -18.56 0.41 24.20
CA LYS A 979 -18.78 -0.82 23.41
C LYS A 979 -17.76 -1.02 22.31
N VAL A 980 -16.88 -0.04 22.08
CA VAL A 980 -15.97 -0.01 20.95
C VAL A 980 -15.18 -1.31 20.83
N SER A 981 -15.14 -1.84 19.61
CA SER A 981 -14.27 -2.96 19.25
C SER A 981 -12.91 -2.48 18.73
N GLY A 982 -11.89 -3.34 18.75
CA GLY A 982 -10.57 -3.01 18.22
C GLY A 982 -10.53 -2.72 16.71
N GLY A 983 -11.62 -2.98 15.98
CA GLY A 983 -11.74 -2.68 14.55
C GLY A 983 -11.98 -1.20 14.24
N ASN A 984 -12.31 -0.38 15.24
CA ASN A 984 -12.66 1.05 15.07
C ASN A 984 -11.62 1.97 15.77
N PRO A 985 -10.39 2.11 15.23
CA PRO A 985 -9.31 2.85 15.88
C PRO A 985 -9.61 4.34 16.10
N HIS A 986 -10.32 5.01 15.19
CA HIS A 986 -10.74 6.40 15.43
C HIS A 986 -11.68 6.57 16.62
N ILE A 987 -12.38 5.51 17.04
CA ILE A 987 -13.22 5.53 18.24
C ILE A 987 -12.36 5.25 19.49
N CYS A 988 -11.66 4.11 19.54
CA CYS A 988 -10.93 3.73 20.76
C CYS A 988 -9.68 4.58 21.04
N TYR A 989 -9.03 5.12 20.01
CA TYR A 989 -7.91 6.05 20.18
C TYR A 989 -8.39 7.51 20.23
N SER A 990 -8.95 8.01 19.13
CA SER A 990 -9.20 9.45 18.97
C SER A 990 -10.42 9.95 19.76
N LYS A 991 -11.62 9.38 19.57
CA LYS A 991 -12.79 9.71 20.42
C LYS A 991 -12.49 9.41 21.89
N GLY A 992 -11.77 8.32 22.16
CA GLY A 992 -11.28 7.97 23.49
C GLY A 992 -10.48 9.09 24.17
N ALA A 993 -9.46 9.61 23.50
CA ALA A 993 -8.65 10.73 24.00
C ALA A 993 -9.51 11.97 24.29
N VAL A 994 -10.38 12.35 23.33
CA VAL A 994 -11.29 13.51 23.46
C VAL A 994 -12.20 13.36 24.67
N VAL A 995 -12.89 12.23 24.79
CA VAL A 995 -13.85 11.97 25.87
C VAL A 995 -13.17 11.96 27.24
N MET A 996 -12.00 11.33 27.35
CA MET A 996 -11.28 11.26 28.62
C MET A 996 -10.74 12.63 29.07
N VAL A 997 -10.28 13.47 28.14
CA VAL A 997 -9.90 14.85 28.47
C VAL A 997 -11.11 15.68 28.85
N GLN A 998 -12.24 15.55 28.15
CA GLN A 998 -13.50 16.22 28.54
C GLN A 998 -13.98 15.79 29.93
N LEU A 999 -13.85 14.50 30.27
CA LEU A 999 -14.11 14.02 31.63
C LEU A 999 -13.19 14.70 32.65
N SER A 1000 -11.89 14.82 32.34
CA SER A 1000 -10.91 15.50 33.20
C SER A 1000 -11.24 16.99 33.40
N GLU A 1001 -11.74 17.68 32.38
CA GLU A 1001 -12.24 19.06 32.49
C GLU A 1001 -13.52 19.15 33.33
N LEU A 1002 -14.39 18.13 33.27
CA LEU A 1002 -15.67 18.10 33.98
C LEU A 1002 -15.53 17.86 35.49
N ILE A 1003 -14.73 16.87 35.89
CA ILE A 1003 -14.63 16.43 37.30
C ILE A 1003 -13.23 16.61 37.91
N GLY A 1004 -12.27 17.12 37.14
CA GLY A 1004 -10.89 17.33 37.55
C GLY A 1004 -9.97 16.13 37.30
N GLU A 1005 -8.75 16.38 36.84
CA GLU A 1005 -7.71 15.37 36.57
C GLU A 1005 -7.43 14.47 37.78
N GLN A 1006 -7.36 15.05 38.98
CA GLN A 1006 -7.11 14.29 40.21
C GLN A 1006 -8.23 13.28 40.48
N THR A 1007 -9.49 13.66 40.25
CA THR A 1007 -10.66 12.80 40.42
C THR A 1007 -10.67 11.67 39.39
N VAL A 1008 -10.35 11.97 38.12
CA VAL A 1008 -10.20 10.94 37.08
C VAL A 1008 -9.07 9.97 37.41
N ASN A 1009 -7.91 10.47 37.82
CA ASN A 1009 -6.76 9.65 38.20
C ASN A 1009 -7.06 8.79 39.45
N MET A 1010 -7.86 9.31 40.39
CA MET A 1010 -8.36 8.54 41.52
C MET A 1010 -9.31 7.42 41.08
N ALA A 1011 -10.23 7.67 40.13
CA ALA A 1011 -11.08 6.62 39.55
C ALA A 1011 -10.24 5.52 38.88
N LEU A 1012 -9.23 5.91 38.10
CA LEU A 1012 -8.29 4.99 37.43
C LEU A 1012 -7.50 4.15 38.43
N ARG A 1013 -7.00 4.75 39.52
CA ARG A 1013 -6.33 4.04 40.61
C ARG A 1013 -7.27 3.05 41.30
N ASN A 1014 -8.48 3.48 41.64
CA ASN A 1014 -9.48 2.63 42.30
C ASN A 1014 -9.89 1.47 41.39
N PHE A 1015 -10.01 1.71 40.09
CA PHE A 1015 -10.26 0.68 39.09
C PHE A 1015 -9.13 -0.37 39.05
N LEU A 1016 -7.86 0.04 38.96
CA LEU A 1016 -6.74 -0.91 38.99
C LEU A 1016 -6.71 -1.74 40.28
N GLN A 1017 -6.97 -1.11 41.42
CA GLN A 1017 -7.02 -1.80 42.71
C GLN A 1017 -8.19 -2.78 42.77
N SER A 1018 -9.39 -2.39 42.37
CA SER A 1018 -10.58 -3.25 42.46
C SER A 1018 -10.46 -4.49 41.57
N VAL A 1019 -9.91 -4.34 40.36
CA VAL A 1019 -9.72 -5.44 39.41
C VAL A 1019 -8.77 -6.48 39.98
N ARG A 1020 -7.66 -6.06 40.60
CA ARG A 1020 -6.66 -6.95 41.22
C ARG A 1020 -7.27 -7.89 42.28
N TYR A 1021 -8.34 -7.48 42.95
CA TYR A 1021 -9.01 -8.27 44.00
C TYR A 1021 -10.31 -8.95 43.55
N SER A 1022 -10.79 -8.70 42.33
CA SER A 1022 -12.13 -9.11 41.89
C SER A 1022 -12.25 -10.57 41.42
N GLY A 1023 -11.14 -11.22 41.07
CA GLY A 1023 -11.11 -12.58 40.49
C GLY A 1023 -11.73 -12.70 39.09
N ASN A 1024 -12.29 -11.62 38.54
CA ASN A 1024 -12.89 -11.57 37.20
C ASN A 1024 -12.08 -10.65 36.28
N LYS A 1025 -12.10 -10.93 34.98
CA LYS A 1025 -11.54 -10.02 33.99
C LYS A 1025 -12.38 -8.73 33.90
N PRO A 1026 -11.75 -7.54 33.86
CA PRO A 1026 -12.48 -6.29 33.82
C PRO A 1026 -13.15 -6.05 32.48
N ILE A 1027 -14.23 -5.26 32.52
CA ILE A 1027 -14.93 -4.75 31.33
C ILE A 1027 -15.07 -3.23 31.41
N SER A 1028 -15.36 -2.57 30.29
CA SER A 1028 -15.40 -1.10 30.19
C SER A 1028 -16.30 -0.43 31.23
N THR A 1029 -17.43 -1.04 31.59
CA THR A 1029 -18.37 -0.49 32.58
C THR A 1029 -17.83 -0.48 34.01
N ASP A 1030 -16.84 -1.31 34.34
CA ASP A 1030 -16.22 -1.30 35.67
C ASP A 1030 -15.51 0.03 35.92
N PHE A 1031 -14.76 0.52 34.94
CA PHE A 1031 -14.13 1.82 35.02
C PHE A 1031 -15.17 2.95 35.09
N ILE A 1032 -16.21 2.92 34.25
CA ILE A 1032 -17.26 3.94 34.25
C ILE A 1032 -17.96 4.00 35.62
N ASN A 1033 -18.19 2.84 36.25
CA ASN A 1033 -18.76 2.78 37.59
C ASN A 1033 -17.83 3.39 38.64
N GLU A 1034 -16.52 3.19 38.55
CA GLU A 1034 -15.56 3.87 39.45
C GLU A 1034 -15.57 5.39 39.26
N VAL A 1035 -15.67 5.87 38.02
CA VAL A 1035 -15.82 7.31 37.73
C VAL A 1035 -17.09 7.88 38.37
N LEU A 1036 -18.22 7.16 38.27
CA LEU A 1036 -19.48 7.58 38.88
C LEU A 1036 -19.42 7.58 40.42
N LYS A 1037 -18.70 6.64 41.04
CA LYS A 1037 -18.54 6.56 42.50
C LYS A 1037 -17.76 7.76 43.07
N VAL A 1038 -16.74 8.22 42.36
CA VAL A 1038 -15.88 9.32 42.84
C VAL A 1038 -16.35 10.71 42.39
N SER A 1039 -17.35 10.80 41.51
CA SER A 1039 -17.90 12.05 40.99
C SER A 1039 -19.21 12.45 41.67
N GLU A 1040 -19.47 13.75 41.72
CA GLU A 1040 -20.72 14.28 42.25
C GLU A 1040 -21.92 13.88 41.37
N GLN A 1041 -23.07 13.58 42.00
CA GLN A 1041 -24.29 13.12 41.32
C GLN A 1041 -24.75 14.05 40.19
N ARG A 1042 -24.52 15.37 40.30
CA ARG A 1042 -24.87 16.35 39.27
C ARG A 1042 -24.20 16.08 37.91
N PHE A 1043 -23.04 15.42 37.89
CA PHE A 1043 -22.30 15.11 36.66
C PHE A 1043 -22.63 13.74 36.07
N HIS A 1044 -23.38 12.88 36.78
CA HIS A 1044 -23.59 11.49 36.38
C HIS A 1044 -24.28 11.34 35.01
N SER A 1045 -25.24 12.21 34.69
CA SER A 1045 -25.92 12.19 33.39
C SER A 1045 -24.96 12.53 32.25
N GLN A 1046 -24.12 13.55 32.44
CA GLN A 1046 -23.13 13.98 31.44
C GLN A 1046 -22.04 12.93 31.26
N ILE A 1047 -21.58 12.31 32.36
CA ILE A 1047 -20.60 11.21 32.30
C ILE A 1047 -21.16 10.03 31.50
N LYS A 1048 -22.40 9.62 31.75
CA LYS A 1048 -23.04 8.54 30.98
C LYS A 1048 -23.15 8.91 29.50
N GLN A 1049 -23.53 10.14 29.19
CA GLN A 1049 -23.60 10.62 27.81
C GLN A 1049 -22.25 10.53 27.10
N LEU A 1050 -21.16 10.96 27.74
CA LEU A 1050 -19.81 10.92 27.17
C LEU A 1050 -19.38 9.50 26.72
N PHE A 1051 -19.70 8.47 27.51
CA PHE A 1051 -19.24 7.09 27.24
C PHE A 1051 -20.27 6.22 26.51
N MET A 1052 -21.56 6.42 26.77
CA MET A 1052 -22.64 5.51 26.37
C MET A 1052 -23.46 5.99 25.16
N GLU A 1053 -23.31 7.25 24.76
CA GLU A 1053 -23.96 7.79 23.56
C GLU A 1053 -22.98 7.89 22.37
N VAL A 1054 -23.57 7.98 21.17
CA VAL A 1054 -22.87 7.97 19.87
C VAL A 1054 -22.43 9.36 19.47
#